data_AF-A0A6C0KRG7-F1
#
_entry.id   AF-A0A6C0KRG7-F1
#
_cell.length_a   1.000
_cell.length_b   1.000
_cell.length_c   1.000
_cell.angle_alpha   90.00
_cell.angle_beta   90.00
_cell.angle_gamma   90.00
#
_symmetry.space_group_name_H-M   'P 1'
#
loop_
_entity.id
_entity.type
_entity.pdbx_description
1 polymer ?
#
loop_
_entity_poly.entity_id
_entity_poly.type
_entity_poly.pdbx_seq_one_letter_code
_entity_poly.pdbx_strand_id
1 'polypeptide(L)'
;MSKWYAVAKGFIPGLYDTWDDASQSISGYPSALYKGFNTKEEAQLYLNENMVEPRSRLDTLTDEQHRVIDYLLTGQNLFLTGGGGVGKSYLLSVIYTEFPGLKLKQNQVEEVRSVAPRIQMCALTGCAALLLGHKAKTLHSWAGIGLGKGTVAELYIKISRNTKSKRNWLLTDLLIIDEISMMTAELLDKLNELGKKIRKSQKPFGGIQVLLVGDFYQLPPVNKGDDPIQFAFESEVWKDIPCCIELTQIQRQKDERFQRILKEARTGSLSKESCEVLRSLEGRDWKSNPIRPTLLYPKRAEVQLINETNLKALKGRREMYKARLVYDGKQPQAFRESDPSFQQSLAKFDSDAAYAVDLELVLNAQVMLIANVDADAGLVNGTRGYITGFCAATDRPIVEFINGTRRPIGFHSWPIEEYEFCARSQIPLRLAWACTTHKAQGASLDSALVDIGAGNFEFGQAYVALSRVRSLEALYVHDFEPTVFKAHPKVKAFYESLERMPKPQAPPTSAPIKEEVEVVVPGDPIKQKEEAALPALQEPGNNWLFDSVPAGWKETMKPCEEQLLTLSQTLNTKTFLPAKDQIWTALTLTPLQSIKVVILGQDPYPTPGNAHGLAFSTLEDGRVLPASLKNIYKELLADLGVPIAPHGNLTKWACQGILLLNTVLTVEAGAPQSHAKLGWEEVTDQIIRAIAAQTKKTIFVLWGKSAQVKKKLLSMYLDLNQHRVLESAHPSPLSASKGFMGSKPFSTINRWITELDKEPIQWSLS
;
A
#
# COMPACT_ATOMS: atom_id res chain seq x y z
N MET A 1 -9.49 56.09 -36.45
CA MET A 1 -9.72 55.63 -35.07
C MET A 1 -9.10 54.25 -34.96
N SER A 2 -8.26 54.00 -33.95
CA SER A 2 -7.76 52.65 -33.64
C SER A 2 -8.95 51.78 -33.22
N LYS A 3 -9.06 50.58 -33.80
CA LYS A 3 -10.05 49.58 -33.39
C LYS A 3 -9.37 48.56 -32.49
N TRP A 4 -10.10 48.11 -31.48
CA TRP A 4 -9.69 47.01 -30.63
C TRP A 4 -10.47 45.75 -31.03
N TYR A 5 -9.80 44.61 -31.05
CA TYR A 5 -10.39 43.33 -31.40
C TYR A 5 -10.27 42.39 -30.20
N ALA A 6 -11.41 41.95 -29.68
CA ALA A 6 -11.46 40.98 -28.61
C ALA A 6 -11.73 39.60 -29.21
N VAL A 7 -10.79 38.67 -29.01
CA VAL A 7 -10.93 37.25 -29.35
C VAL A 7 -11.27 36.49 -28.07
N ALA A 8 -12.56 36.17 -27.89
CA ALA A 8 -13.06 35.38 -26.76
C ALA A 8 -12.98 33.86 -27.02
N LYS A 9 -12.76 33.43 -28.27
CA LYS A 9 -12.45 32.05 -28.66
C LYS A 9 -11.66 32.03 -29.96
N GLY A 10 -10.45 31.49 -29.90
CA GLY A 10 -9.46 31.36 -30.98
C GLY A 10 -8.26 30.57 -30.47
N PHE A 11 -7.19 30.45 -31.26
CA PHE A 11 -5.91 29.87 -30.86
C PHE A 11 -5.25 30.64 -29.71
N ILE A 12 -5.39 31.97 -29.68
CA ILE A 12 -4.86 32.83 -28.61
C ILE A 12 -5.95 33.83 -28.19
N PRO A 13 -6.79 33.51 -27.19
CA PRO A 13 -7.80 34.45 -26.69
C PRO A 13 -7.14 35.69 -26.07
N GLY A 14 -7.68 36.89 -26.35
CA GLY A 14 -7.08 38.14 -25.88
C GLY A 14 -7.60 39.40 -26.56
N LEU A 15 -6.95 40.53 -26.25
CA LEU A 15 -7.17 41.84 -26.88
C LEU A 15 -6.04 42.16 -27.86
N TYR A 16 -6.42 42.61 -29.04
CA TYR A 16 -5.54 43.03 -30.12
C TYR A 16 -5.89 44.46 -30.55
N ASP A 17 -4.89 45.26 -30.93
CA ASP A 17 -5.03 46.59 -31.51
C ASP A 17 -4.93 46.60 -33.04
N THR A 18 -4.57 45.47 -33.65
CA THR A 18 -4.63 45.23 -35.11
C THR A 18 -5.59 44.09 -35.46
N TRP A 19 -6.10 44.10 -36.69
CA TRP A 19 -6.88 42.98 -37.22
C TRP A 19 -6.00 41.80 -37.64
N ASP A 20 -4.78 42.04 -38.12
CA ASP A 20 -3.93 40.98 -38.65
C ASP A 20 -3.48 40.00 -37.55
N ASP A 21 -3.17 40.51 -36.35
CA ASP A 21 -2.84 39.68 -35.18
C ASP A 21 -4.09 38.94 -34.65
N ALA A 22 -5.23 39.64 -34.60
CA ALA A 22 -6.51 39.03 -34.22
C ALA A 22 -6.94 37.93 -35.20
N SER A 23 -6.69 38.12 -36.50
CA SER A 23 -7.01 37.21 -37.60
C SER A 23 -6.15 35.95 -37.54
N GLN A 24 -4.83 36.08 -37.28
CA GLN A 24 -3.95 34.94 -37.03
C GLN A 24 -4.43 34.09 -35.84
N SER A 25 -5.00 34.71 -34.81
CA SER A 25 -5.59 34.00 -33.65
C SER A 25 -6.88 33.23 -33.97
N ILE A 26 -7.58 33.49 -35.08
CA ILE A 26 -8.88 32.85 -35.39
C ILE A 26 -8.91 32.05 -36.70
N SER A 27 -7.97 32.28 -37.61
CA SER A 27 -7.97 31.70 -38.95
C SER A 27 -7.80 30.17 -38.90
N GLY A 28 -8.83 29.43 -39.28
CA GLY A 28 -8.88 27.96 -39.19
C GLY A 28 -9.37 27.40 -37.84
N TYR A 29 -9.73 28.25 -36.87
CA TYR A 29 -10.21 27.80 -35.55
C TYR A 29 -11.73 27.49 -35.58
N PRO A 30 -12.18 26.26 -35.24
CA PRO A 30 -13.60 25.91 -35.29
C PRO A 30 -14.48 26.71 -34.32
N SER A 31 -15.47 27.40 -34.87
CA SER A 31 -16.42 28.23 -34.12
C SER A 31 -15.73 29.30 -33.26
N ALA A 32 -14.77 30.01 -33.85
CA ALA A 32 -14.15 31.19 -33.24
C ALA A 32 -15.20 32.24 -32.83
N LEU A 33 -14.94 32.95 -31.73
CA LEU A 33 -15.81 33.99 -31.18
C LEU A 33 -14.96 35.24 -30.96
N TYR A 34 -15.21 36.26 -31.77
CA TYR A 34 -14.44 37.50 -31.76
C TYR A 34 -15.31 38.68 -32.19
N LYS A 35 -14.93 39.89 -31.78
CA LYS A 35 -15.63 41.12 -32.17
C LYS A 35 -14.70 42.33 -32.14
N GLY A 36 -14.91 43.27 -33.05
CA GLY A 36 -14.21 44.56 -33.09
C GLY A 36 -15.00 45.66 -32.39
N PHE A 37 -14.28 46.58 -31.73
CA PHE A 37 -14.77 47.66 -30.88
C PHE A 37 -14.02 48.96 -31.16
N ASN A 38 -14.60 50.09 -30.74
CA ASN A 38 -14.00 51.41 -30.94
C ASN A 38 -13.13 51.85 -29.76
N THR A 39 -13.32 51.24 -28.59
CA THR A 39 -12.55 51.49 -27.37
C THR A 39 -11.97 50.19 -26.80
N LYS A 40 -10.93 50.31 -25.97
CA LYS A 40 -10.31 49.15 -25.30
C LYS A 40 -11.22 48.60 -24.21
N GLU A 41 -11.95 49.50 -23.56
CA GLU A 41 -12.85 49.26 -22.44
C GLU A 41 -14.04 48.38 -22.88
N GLU A 42 -14.71 48.73 -24.00
CA GLU A 42 -15.76 47.90 -24.60
C GLU A 42 -15.25 46.50 -25.00
N ALA A 43 -14.03 46.44 -25.55
CA ALA A 43 -13.40 45.19 -25.96
C ALA A 43 -13.10 44.29 -24.75
N GLN A 44 -12.56 44.87 -23.67
CA GLN A 44 -12.31 44.18 -22.40
C GLN A 44 -13.60 43.70 -21.74
N LEU A 45 -14.68 44.49 -21.81
CA LEU A 45 -15.97 44.14 -21.22
C LEU A 45 -16.58 42.93 -21.96
N TYR A 46 -16.57 42.95 -23.30
CA TYR A 46 -16.93 41.78 -24.11
C TYR A 46 -16.03 40.56 -23.84
N LEU A 47 -14.71 40.77 -23.66
CA LEU A 47 -13.78 39.70 -23.31
C LEU A 47 -14.18 39.07 -21.96
N ASN A 48 -14.46 39.88 -20.94
CA ASN A 48 -14.86 39.42 -19.61
C ASN A 48 -16.23 38.71 -19.60
N GLU A 49 -17.18 39.15 -20.42
CA GLU A 49 -18.50 38.52 -20.56
C GLU A 49 -18.48 37.20 -21.35
N ASN A 50 -17.50 37.02 -22.26
CA ASN A 50 -17.47 35.90 -23.22
C ASN A 50 -16.27 34.95 -23.04
N MET A 51 -15.27 35.31 -22.23
CA MET A 51 -14.28 34.38 -21.68
C MET A 51 -14.98 33.46 -20.70
N VAL A 52 -15.18 32.23 -21.16
CA VAL A 52 -15.59 31.12 -20.30
C VAL A 52 -14.31 30.51 -19.72
N GLU A 53 -14.37 30.05 -18.47
CA GLU A 53 -13.36 29.16 -17.88
C GLU A 53 -12.93 28.06 -18.87
N PRO A 54 -11.67 27.57 -18.81
CA PRO A 54 -11.04 26.75 -19.85
C PRO A 54 -11.99 25.71 -20.45
N ARG A 55 -12.48 26.01 -21.66
CA ARG A 55 -13.58 25.27 -22.33
C ARG A 55 -13.17 23.84 -22.71
N SER A 56 -11.87 23.54 -22.67
CA SER A 56 -11.28 22.23 -22.88
C SER A 56 -10.31 21.96 -21.73
N ARG A 57 -10.34 20.76 -21.14
CA ARG A 57 -9.34 20.37 -20.14
C ARG A 57 -7.95 20.17 -20.77
N LEU A 58 -7.88 20.06 -22.10
CA LEU A 58 -6.61 20.14 -22.83
C LEU A 58 -5.84 21.42 -22.48
N ASP A 59 -6.52 22.57 -22.34
CA ASP A 59 -5.90 23.88 -22.04
C ASP A 59 -5.29 23.97 -20.62
N THR A 60 -5.50 22.94 -19.79
CA THR A 60 -5.00 22.86 -18.40
C THR A 60 -3.78 21.94 -18.26
N LEU A 61 -3.31 21.34 -19.36
CA LEU A 61 -2.19 20.42 -19.37
C LEU A 61 -0.85 21.16 -19.38
N THR A 62 0.20 20.52 -18.88
CA THR A 62 1.58 21.04 -18.97
C THR A 62 2.18 20.72 -20.34
N ASP A 63 3.26 21.40 -20.74
CA ASP A 63 3.98 21.09 -21.99
C ASP A 63 4.42 19.61 -22.08
N GLU A 64 4.85 19.03 -20.95
CA GLU A 64 5.21 17.61 -20.85
C GLU A 64 3.99 16.70 -21.13
N GLN A 65 2.80 17.11 -20.69
CA GLN A 65 1.54 16.39 -20.86
C GLN A 65 0.95 16.58 -22.27
N HIS A 66 1.13 17.76 -22.90
CA HIS A 66 0.77 17.98 -24.30
C HIS A 66 1.57 17.08 -25.24
N ARG A 67 2.89 16.96 -25.03
CA ARG A 67 3.75 16.05 -25.84
C ARG A 67 3.29 14.60 -25.84
N VAL A 68 2.66 14.13 -24.75
CA VAL A 68 2.05 12.79 -24.70
C VAL A 68 0.88 12.68 -25.67
N ILE A 69 0.03 13.71 -25.77
CA ILE A 69 -1.09 13.75 -26.70
C ILE A 69 -0.56 13.82 -28.13
N ASP A 70 0.37 14.72 -28.42
CA ASP A 70 0.98 14.87 -29.76
C ASP A 70 1.62 13.55 -30.24
N TYR A 71 2.35 12.87 -29.35
CA TYR A 71 2.94 11.57 -29.66
C TYR A 71 1.87 10.50 -29.89
N LEU A 72 0.82 10.43 -29.08
CA LEU A 72 -0.28 9.49 -29.27
C LEU A 72 -1.05 9.72 -30.59
N LEU A 73 -1.13 10.95 -31.09
CA LEU A 73 -1.74 11.27 -32.38
C LEU A 73 -0.96 10.67 -33.57
N THR A 74 0.33 10.33 -33.41
CA THR A 74 1.11 9.59 -34.44
C THR A 74 0.68 8.13 -34.61
N GLY A 75 -0.15 7.60 -33.70
CA GLY A 75 -0.59 6.20 -33.71
C GLY A 75 0.42 5.20 -33.15
N GLN A 76 1.57 5.66 -32.64
CA GLN A 76 2.62 4.82 -32.06
C GLN A 76 2.32 4.36 -30.62
N ASN A 77 2.96 3.27 -30.20
CA ASN A 77 2.93 2.82 -28.80
C ASN A 77 3.80 3.74 -27.93
N LEU A 78 3.38 3.97 -26.69
CA LEU A 78 4.04 4.91 -25.76
C LEU A 78 4.10 4.35 -24.35
N PHE A 79 5.25 4.52 -23.68
CA PHE A 79 5.36 4.40 -22.23
C PHE A 79 5.41 5.78 -21.56
N LEU A 80 4.38 6.12 -20.80
CA LEU A 80 4.29 7.32 -19.97
C LEU A 80 4.73 7.03 -18.54
N THR A 81 5.72 7.79 -18.07
CA THR A 81 6.26 7.64 -16.71
C THR A 81 6.42 8.96 -15.98
N GLY A 82 7.01 8.92 -14.78
CA GLY A 82 7.19 10.06 -13.89
C GLY A 82 6.74 9.75 -12.47
N GLY A 83 7.13 10.60 -11.52
CA GLY A 83 6.96 10.34 -10.09
C GLY A 83 5.51 10.31 -9.58
N GLY A 84 5.37 10.11 -8.27
CA GLY A 84 4.11 10.32 -7.56
C GLY A 84 3.70 11.80 -7.62
N GLY A 85 2.45 12.08 -8.01
CA GLY A 85 1.92 13.45 -7.99
C GLY A 85 2.14 14.29 -9.26
N VAL A 86 2.75 13.76 -10.32
CA VAL A 86 3.02 14.48 -11.60
C VAL A 86 1.82 14.58 -12.57
N GLY A 87 0.61 14.20 -12.13
CA GLY A 87 -0.62 14.37 -12.91
C GLY A 87 -0.97 13.25 -13.91
N LYS A 88 -0.26 12.10 -13.94
CA LYS A 88 -0.54 10.98 -14.87
C LYS A 88 -2.04 10.63 -15.00
N SER A 89 -2.73 10.35 -13.88
CA SER A 89 -4.15 9.98 -13.90
C SER A 89 -5.09 11.14 -14.32
N TYR A 90 -4.66 12.39 -14.14
CA TYR A 90 -5.40 13.56 -14.66
C TYR A 90 -5.31 13.62 -16.19
N LEU A 91 -4.10 13.50 -16.73
CA LEU A 91 -3.86 13.42 -18.19
C LEU A 91 -4.64 12.26 -18.80
N LEU A 92 -4.65 11.08 -18.17
CA LEU A 92 -5.46 9.95 -18.63
C LEU A 92 -6.96 10.26 -18.69
N SER A 93 -7.48 11.01 -17.71
CA SER A 93 -8.87 11.47 -17.74
C SER A 93 -9.13 12.46 -18.87
N VAL A 94 -8.16 13.32 -19.24
CA VAL A 94 -8.30 14.24 -20.38
C VAL A 94 -8.23 13.47 -21.70
N ILE A 95 -7.31 12.50 -21.84
CA ILE A 95 -7.24 11.61 -23.01
C ILE A 95 -8.57 10.85 -23.20
N TYR A 96 -9.16 10.29 -22.14
CA TYR A 96 -10.43 9.58 -22.29
C TYR A 96 -11.59 10.46 -22.76
N THR A 97 -11.62 11.73 -22.31
CA THR A 97 -12.78 12.62 -22.53
C THR A 97 -12.63 13.52 -23.76
N GLU A 98 -11.41 13.90 -24.14
CA GLU A 98 -11.16 14.98 -25.11
C GLU A 98 -10.12 14.63 -26.20
N PHE A 99 -9.57 13.40 -26.24
CA PHE A 99 -8.47 13.05 -27.16
C PHE A 99 -8.79 13.32 -28.65
N PRO A 100 -8.01 14.20 -29.34
CA PRO A 100 -8.31 14.60 -30.72
C PRO A 100 -8.28 13.47 -31.76
N GLY A 101 -7.55 12.38 -31.51
CA GLY A 101 -7.47 11.22 -32.39
C GLY A 101 -8.82 10.49 -32.58
N LEU A 102 -9.79 10.74 -31.70
CA LEU A 102 -11.19 10.31 -31.88
C LEU A 102 -11.87 10.99 -33.08
N LYS A 103 -11.52 12.25 -33.35
CA LYS A 103 -12.11 13.09 -34.41
C LYS A 103 -11.43 12.90 -35.77
N LEU A 104 -10.10 12.76 -35.78
CA LEU A 104 -9.32 12.63 -37.03
C LEU A 104 -9.71 11.39 -37.85
N LYS A 105 -10.03 10.26 -37.20
CA LYS A 105 -10.54 9.04 -37.87
C LYS A 105 -11.93 9.19 -38.50
N GLN A 106 -12.73 10.20 -38.14
CA GLN A 106 -14.04 10.45 -38.76
C GLN A 106 -13.94 11.27 -40.06
N ASN A 107 -12.89 12.09 -40.22
CA ASN A 107 -12.77 13.04 -41.34
C ASN A 107 -11.85 12.56 -42.49
N GLN A 108 -11.19 11.40 -42.36
CA GLN A 108 -10.20 10.91 -43.34
C GLN A 108 -10.59 9.61 -44.06
N VAL A 109 -11.80 9.09 -43.88
CA VAL A 109 -12.22 7.81 -44.46
C VAL A 109 -13.63 7.92 -45.04
N GLU A 110 -13.73 8.09 -46.36
CA GLU A 110 -15.01 8.06 -47.09
C GLU A 110 -15.65 6.66 -47.15
N GLU A 111 -14.91 5.59 -46.83
CA GLU A 111 -15.43 4.21 -46.86
C GLU A 111 -15.15 3.37 -45.61
N VAL A 112 -16.23 2.97 -44.93
CA VAL A 112 -16.32 1.80 -44.02
C VAL A 112 -15.52 1.84 -42.69
N ARG A 113 -15.81 2.83 -41.83
CA ARG A 113 -15.93 2.59 -40.37
C ARG A 113 -17.09 3.37 -39.74
N SER A 114 -18.26 2.74 -39.63
CA SER A 114 -19.46 3.30 -38.96
C SER A 114 -19.39 3.35 -37.43
N VAL A 115 -18.22 3.15 -36.82
CA VAL A 115 -18.03 3.02 -35.38
C VAL A 115 -16.87 3.93 -34.93
N ALA A 116 -17.16 4.84 -34.00
CA ALA A 116 -16.17 5.76 -33.43
C ALA A 116 -15.01 4.99 -32.77
N PRO A 117 -13.78 5.54 -32.75
CA PRO A 117 -12.62 4.81 -32.25
C PRO A 117 -12.76 4.53 -30.76
N ARG A 118 -12.40 3.31 -30.31
CA ARG A 118 -12.64 2.89 -28.94
C ARG A 118 -11.37 2.93 -28.09
N ILE A 119 -11.31 3.89 -27.19
CA ILE A 119 -10.35 3.92 -26.08
C ILE A 119 -10.85 2.99 -24.97
N GLN A 120 -9.96 2.15 -24.44
CA GLN A 120 -10.19 1.44 -23.18
C GLN A 120 -9.10 1.81 -22.18
N MET A 121 -9.53 2.17 -20.97
CA MET A 121 -8.64 2.28 -19.82
C MET A 121 -8.65 0.99 -19.00
N CYS A 122 -7.47 0.58 -18.56
CA CYS A 122 -7.26 -0.57 -17.69
C CYS A 122 -6.24 -0.22 -16.59
N ALA A 123 -6.36 -0.90 -15.46
CA ALA A 123 -5.32 -0.96 -14.42
C ALA A 123 -5.15 -2.40 -13.94
N LEU A 124 -4.08 -2.68 -13.19
CA LEU A 124 -3.80 -4.03 -12.71
C LEU A 124 -4.62 -4.44 -11.47
N THR A 125 -5.01 -3.46 -10.65
CA THR A 125 -5.81 -3.68 -9.44
C THR A 125 -7.20 -3.04 -9.55
N GLY A 126 -8.20 -3.62 -8.88
CA GLY A 126 -9.56 -3.07 -8.86
C GLY A 126 -9.62 -1.66 -8.25
N CYS A 127 -8.88 -1.43 -7.16
CA CYS A 127 -8.77 -0.11 -6.55
C CYS A 127 -8.23 0.96 -7.53
N ALA A 128 -7.17 0.66 -8.29
CA ALA A 128 -6.65 1.59 -9.29
C ALA A 128 -7.63 1.82 -10.46
N ALA A 129 -8.30 0.76 -10.94
CA ALA A 129 -9.32 0.87 -11.98
C ALA A 129 -10.50 1.77 -11.55
N LEU A 130 -10.99 1.61 -10.31
CA LEU A 130 -12.04 2.46 -9.74
C LEU A 130 -11.57 3.92 -9.56
N LEU A 131 -10.30 4.16 -9.24
CA LEU A 131 -9.72 5.51 -9.13
C LEU A 131 -9.62 6.24 -10.47
N LEU A 132 -9.42 5.50 -11.57
CA LEU A 132 -9.37 6.07 -12.92
C LEU A 132 -10.75 6.55 -13.41
N GLY A 133 -11.85 5.96 -12.91
CA GLY A 133 -13.20 6.25 -13.40
C GLY A 133 -13.41 5.78 -14.84
N HIS A 134 -14.18 6.51 -15.64
CA HIS A 134 -14.21 6.39 -17.12
C HIS A 134 -14.44 4.96 -17.69
N LYS A 135 -15.18 4.09 -16.98
CA LYS A 135 -15.38 2.68 -17.36
C LYS A 135 -14.04 1.92 -17.51
N ALA A 136 -13.07 2.27 -16.65
CA ALA A 136 -11.76 1.65 -16.58
C ALA A 136 -11.83 0.30 -15.84
N LYS A 137 -11.22 -0.71 -16.47
CA LYS A 137 -11.33 -2.12 -16.06
C LYS A 137 -10.10 -2.60 -15.32
N THR A 138 -10.22 -3.69 -14.57
CA THR A 138 -9.03 -4.52 -14.36
C THR A 138 -8.61 -5.13 -15.69
N LEU A 139 -7.31 -5.05 -16.03
CA LEU A 139 -6.75 -5.58 -17.28
C LEU A 139 -7.17 -7.05 -17.49
N HIS A 140 -7.14 -7.83 -16.40
CA HIS A 140 -7.60 -9.20 -16.29
C HIS A 140 -9.07 -9.44 -16.69
N SER A 141 -9.99 -8.55 -16.31
CA SER A 141 -11.41 -8.62 -16.69
C SER A 141 -11.61 -8.19 -18.14
N TRP A 142 -11.05 -7.05 -18.55
CA TRP A 142 -11.16 -6.56 -19.94
C TRP A 142 -10.68 -7.61 -20.95
N ALA A 143 -9.50 -8.19 -20.71
CA ALA A 143 -8.89 -9.18 -21.58
C ALA A 143 -9.59 -10.55 -21.55
N GLY A 144 -10.36 -10.87 -20.51
CA GLY A 144 -11.03 -12.18 -20.34
C GLY A 144 -10.14 -13.32 -19.82
N ILE A 145 -8.92 -13.02 -19.36
CA ILE A 145 -7.90 -14.03 -19.03
C ILE A 145 -8.08 -14.67 -17.64
N GLY A 146 -8.82 -14.05 -16.71
CA GLY A 146 -8.88 -14.51 -15.32
C GLY A 146 -7.58 -14.16 -14.58
N LEU A 147 -6.89 -15.13 -13.99
CA LEU A 147 -5.61 -14.90 -13.30
C LEU A 147 -4.37 -14.87 -14.23
N GLY A 148 -4.54 -14.98 -15.56
CA GLY A 148 -3.42 -14.93 -16.52
C GLY A 148 -2.43 -16.12 -16.49
N LYS A 149 -2.58 -17.06 -15.55
CA LYS A 149 -1.68 -18.23 -15.38
C LYS A 149 -1.66 -19.22 -16.55
N GLY A 150 -2.76 -19.36 -17.30
CA GLY A 150 -2.82 -20.29 -18.43
C GLY A 150 -1.86 -19.94 -19.57
N THR A 151 -1.64 -20.89 -20.46
CA THR A 151 -0.90 -20.71 -21.71
C THR A 151 -1.67 -19.80 -22.69
N VAL A 152 -0.97 -19.19 -23.65
CA VAL A 152 -1.61 -18.37 -24.70
C VAL A 152 -2.69 -19.14 -25.46
N ALA A 153 -2.53 -20.46 -25.66
CA ALA A 153 -3.52 -21.30 -26.34
C ALA A 153 -4.81 -21.47 -25.52
N GLU A 154 -4.70 -21.80 -24.23
CA GLU A 154 -5.86 -21.95 -23.34
C GLU A 154 -6.60 -20.62 -23.15
N LEU A 155 -5.84 -19.53 -22.94
CA LEU A 155 -6.40 -18.19 -22.82
C LEU A 155 -7.09 -17.75 -24.12
N TYR A 156 -6.52 -18.05 -25.29
CA TYR A 156 -7.16 -17.78 -26.58
C TYR A 156 -8.48 -18.54 -26.75
N ILE A 157 -8.55 -19.82 -26.37
CA ILE A 157 -9.79 -20.61 -26.42
C ILE A 157 -10.85 -20.02 -25.47
N LYS A 158 -10.45 -19.67 -24.24
CA LYS A 158 -11.31 -19.04 -23.24
C LYS A 158 -11.88 -17.71 -23.73
N ILE A 159 -11.04 -16.83 -24.29
CA ILE A 159 -11.46 -15.54 -24.85
C ILE A 159 -12.34 -15.74 -26.09
N SER A 160 -12.01 -16.68 -26.96
CA SER A 160 -12.79 -16.98 -28.18
C SER A 160 -14.21 -17.44 -27.89
N ARG A 161 -14.44 -18.10 -26.75
CA ARG A 161 -15.76 -18.49 -26.23
C ARG A 161 -16.49 -17.35 -25.48
N ASN A 162 -15.78 -16.32 -25.05
CA ASN A 162 -16.35 -15.17 -24.35
C ASN A 162 -16.60 -14.01 -25.33
N THR A 163 -17.84 -13.89 -25.82
CA THR A 163 -18.25 -12.87 -26.79
C THR A 163 -17.91 -11.43 -26.37
N LYS A 164 -18.00 -11.11 -25.07
CA LYS A 164 -17.68 -9.77 -24.53
C LYS A 164 -16.18 -9.49 -24.58
N SER A 165 -15.35 -10.39 -24.08
CA SER A 165 -13.89 -10.25 -24.13
C SER A 165 -13.37 -10.27 -25.57
N LYS A 166 -13.87 -11.17 -26.43
CA LYS A 166 -13.53 -11.19 -27.86
C LYS A 166 -13.88 -9.86 -28.54
N ARG A 167 -15.06 -9.29 -28.26
CA ARG A 167 -15.47 -7.97 -28.78
C ARG A 167 -14.58 -6.84 -28.26
N ASN A 168 -14.11 -6.90 -27.01
CA ASN A 168 -13.15 -5.93 -26.47
C ASN A 168 -11.85 -5.93 -27.29
N TRP A 169 -11.22 -7.10 -27.48
CA TRP A 169 -9.99 -7.24 -28.26
C TRP A 169 -10.13 -6.81 -29.72
N LEU A 170 -11.28 -7.09 -30.36
CA LEU A 170 -11.51 -6.71 -31.76
C LEU A 170 -11.81 -5.22 -31.95
N LEU A 171 -12.52 -4.59 -31.01
CA LEU A 171 -12.98 -3.20 -31.18
C LEU A 171 -12.09 -2.14 -30.52
N THR A 172 -11.17 -2.49 -29.63
CA THR A 172 -10.27 -1.50 -29.00
C THR A 172 -9.27 -0.97 -30.03
N ASP A 173 -9.19 0.36 -30.19
CA ASP A 173 -8.18 1.03 -31.01
C ASP A 173 -6.98 1.47 -30.16
N LEU A 174 -7.24 2.04 -28.97
CA LEU A 174 -6.24 2.48 -28.00
C LEU A 174 -6.50 1.80 -26.64
N LEU A 175 -5.51 1.06 -26.15
CA LEU A 175 -5.50 0.43 -24.83
C LEU A 175 -4.55 1.18 -23.91
N ILE A 176 -5.10 1.74 -22.83
CA ILE A 176 -4.35 2.44 -21.78
C ILE A 176 -4.22 1.48 -20.59
N ILE A 177 -3.00 1.26 -20.08
CA ILE A 177 -2.73 0.38 -18.93
C ILE A 177 -1.99 1.18 -17.86
N ASP A 178 -2.67 1.54 -16.77
CA ASP A 178 -2.08 2.24 -15.62
C ASP A 178 -1.55 1.29 -14.54
N GLU A 179 -0.66 1.83 -13.71
CA GLU A 179 0.12 1.14 -12.67
C GLU A 179 0.95 -0.03 -13.22
N ILE A 180 1.54 0.12 -14.43
CA ILE A 180 2.35 -0.91 -15.13
C ILE A 180 3.50 -1.49 -14.29
N SER A 181 3.93 -0.81 -13.21
CA SER A 181 4.97 -1.28 -12.31
C SER A 181 4.66 -2.61 -11.63
N MET A 182 3.38 -2.94 -11.43
CA MET A 182 2.94 -4.21 -10.83
C MET A 182 2.74 -5.33 -11.87
N MET A 183 3.10 -5.12 -13.14
CA MET A 183 2.93 -6.10 -14.22
C MET A 183 4.20 -6.92 -14.45
N THR A 184 4.04 -8.23 -14.60
CA THR A 184 5.15 -9.12 -14.97
C THR A 184 5.43 -9.09 -16.48
N ALA A 185 6.68 -9.35 -16.87
CA ALA A 185 7.08 -9.51 -18.27
C ALA A 185 6.19 -10.55 -19.00
N GLU A 186 6.06 -11.73 -18.40
CA GLU A 186 5.25 -12.85 -18.91
C GLU A 186 3.81 -12.44 -19.25
N LEU A 187 3.16 -11.63 -18.41
CA LEU A 187 1.79 -11.19 -18.65
C LEU A 187 1.69 -10.23 -19.84
N LEU A 188 2.70 -9.40 -20.06
CA LEU A 188 2.72 -8.42 -21.15
C LEU A 188 2.95 -9.12 -22.50
N ASP A 189 3.87 -10.07 -22.57
CA ASP A 189 4.10 -10.91 -23.74
C ASP A 189 2.88 -11.82 -24.04
N LYS A 190 2.23 -12.38 -23.01
CA LYS A 190 0.95 -13.11 -23.20
C LYS A 190 -0.13 -12.23 -23.82
N LEU A 191 -0.26 -10.96 -23.42
CA LEU A 191 -1.23 -10.03 -24.01
C LEU A 191 -0.86 -9.65 -25.45
N ASN A 192 0.42 -9.49 -25.77
CA ASN A 192 0.88 -9.29 -27.15
C ASN A 192 0.44 -10.44 -28.06
N GLU A 193 0.78 -11.67 -27.68
CA GLU A 193 0.48 -12.88 -28.45
C GLU A 193 -1.02 -13.20 -28.55
N LEU A 194 -1.79 -12.90 -27.49
CA LEU A 194 -3.26 -12.96 -27.55
C LEU A 194 -3.81 -11.93 -28.53
N GLY A 195 -3.33 -10.69 -28.50
CA GLY A 195 -3.72 -9.63 -29.44
C GLY A 195 -3.45 -10.05 -30.88
N LYS A 196 -2.24 -10.53 -31.17
CA LYS A 196 -1.85 -11.04 -32.50
C LYS A 196 -2.78 -12.14 -33.00
N LYS A 197 -3.06 -13.15 -32.17
CA LYS A 197 -3.92 -14.30 -32.51
C LYS A 197 -5.39 -13.90 -32.70
N ILE A 198 -5.95 -13.08 -31.81
CA ILE A 198 -7.37 -12.68 -31.86
C ILE A 198 -7.65 -11.75 -33.05
N ARG A 199 -6.74 -10.81 -33.32
CA ARG A 199 -6.88 -9.80 -34.39
C ARG A 199 -6.29 -10.26 -35.74
N LYS A 200 -5.67 -11.45 -35.79
CA LYS A 200 -5.01 -12.04 -36.96
C LYS A 200 -3.98 -11.08 -37.60
N SER A 201 -3.18 -10.42 -36.77
CA SER A 201 -2.18 -9.45 -37.20
C SER A 201 -0.86 -9.69 -36.47
N GLN A 202 0.27 -9.65 -37.18
CA GLN A 202 1.59 -9.82 -36.56
C GLN A 202 2.13 -8.52 -35.92
N LYS A 203 1.43 -7.38 -36.10
CA LYS A 203 1.77 -6.13 -35.42
C LYS A 203 1.68 -6.30 -33.89
N PRO A 204 2.47 -5.56 -33.11
CA PRO A 204 2.39 -5.56 -31.64
C PRO A 204 0.94 -5.40 -31.14
N PHE A 205 0.55 -6.22 -30.17
CA PHE A 205 -0.81 -6.33 -29.62
C PHE A 205 -1.91 -6.57 -30.67
N GLY A 206 -1.56 -7.12 -31.83
CA GLY A 206 -2.46 -7.29 -32.98
C GLY A 206 -2.83 -5.96 -33.65
N GLY A 207 -2.01 -4.92 -33.52
CA GLY A 207 -2.28 -3.57 -34.02
C GLY A 207 -3.32 -2.80 -33.19
N ILE A 208 -3.36 -3.03 -31.89
CA ILE A 208 -3.94 -2.10 -30.91
C ILE A 208 -2.84 -1.11 -30.54
N GLN A 209 -3.11 0.20 -30.55
CA GLN A 209 -2.17 1.18 -30.00
C GLN A 209 -2.17 1.07 -28.48
N VAL A 210 -0.98 1.01 -27.87
CA VAL A 210 -0.85 0.83 -26.42
C VAL A 210 -0.19 2.04 -25.77
N LEU A 211 -0.83 2.55 -24.71
CA LEU A 211 -0.28 3.53 -23.78
C LEU A 211 -0.06 2.83 -22.43
N LEU A 212 1.19 2.49 -22.12
CA LEU A 212 1.58 1.99 -20.81
C LEU A 212 1.84 3.16 -19.87
N VAL A 213 1.33 3.11 -18.64
CA VAL A 213 1.46 4.20 -17.66
C VAL A 213 1.89 3.66 -16.30
N GLY A 214 2.89 4.29 -15.69
CA GLY A 214 3.29 3.99 -14.31
C GLY A 214 4.71 4.44 -13.98
N ASP A 215 5.22 3.99 -12.85
CA ASP A 215 6.51 4.41 -12.30
C ASP A 215 7.16 3.18 -11.67
N PHE A 216 8.18 2.58 -12.31
CA PHE A 216 8.77 1.33 -11.80
C PHE A 216 9.53 1.51 -10.48
N TYR A 217 9.75 2.75 -10.04
CA TYR A 217 10.20 3.08 -8.68
C TYR A 217 9.11 2.94 -7.59
N GLN A 218 7.84 2.73 -7.97
CA GLN A 218 6.75 2.41 -7.04
C GLN A 218 6.70 0.89 -6.77
N LEU A 219 5.52 0.32 -6.52
CA LEU A 219 5.40 -1.08 -6.12
C LEU A 219 5.74 -2.02 -7.29
N PRO A 220 6.59 -3.04 -7.07
CA PRO A 220 6.89 -4.07 -8.07
C PRO A 220 5.70 -5.04 -8.24
N PRO A 221 5.78 -6.01 -9.17
CA PRO A 221 4.80 -7.08 -9.28
C PRO A 221 4.74 -7.91 -7.98
N VAL A 222 3.52 -8.23 -7.52
CA VAL A 222 3.32 -9.05 -6.31
C VAL A 222 3.69 -10.49 -6.62
N ASN A 223 4.82 -10.94 -6.07
CA ASN A 223 5.27 -12.31 -6.23
C ASN A 223 4.61 -13.26 -5.22
N LYS A 224 4.46 -14.53 -5.60
CA LYS A 224 3.87 -15.59 -4.76
C LYS A 224 4.67 -16.88 -4.89
N GLY A 225 5.95 -16.79 -4.54
CA GLY A 225 6.96 -17.83 -4.64
C GLY A 225 8.36 -17.22 -4.65
N ASP A 226 9.38 -18.08 -4.67
CA ASP A 226 10.81 -17.69 -4.67
C ASP A 226 11.35 -17.28 -6.05
N ASP A 227 10.51 -17.30 -7.09
CA ASP A 227 10.91 -16.94 -8.46
C ASP A 227 11.48 -15.52 -8.55
N PRO A 228 12.50 -15.25 -9.38
CA PRO A 228 13.04 -13.90 -9.54
C PRO A 228 12.02 -12.95 -10.19
N ILE A 229 11.82 -11.77 -9.59
CA ILE A 229 10.91 -10.74 -10.14
C ILE A 229 11.38 -10.29 -11.53
N GLN A 230 10.47 -10.42 -12.51
CA GLN A 230 10.61 -9.89 -13.86
C GLN A 230 9.62 -8.75 -14.08
N PHE A 231 10.13 -7.55 -14.31
CA PHE A 231 9.33 -6.35 -14.58
C PHE A 231 8.84 -6.33 -16.02
N ALA A 232 7.72 -5.64 -16.30
CA ALA A 232 7.18 -5.51 -17.65
C ALA A 232 8.19 -4.97 -18.71
N PHE A 233 9.16 -4.14 -18.30
CA PHE A 233 10.22 -3.66 -19.21
C PHE A 233 11.24 -4.72 -19.63
N GLU A 234 11.21 -5.91 -19.01
CA GLU A 234 12.02 -7.07 -19.39
C GLU A 234 11.30 -7.99 -20.39
N SER A 235 10.07 -7.63 -20.83
CA SER A 235 9.32 -8.40 -21.83
C SER A 235 9.85 -8.21 -23.25
N GLU A 236 9.66 -9.21 -24.10
CA GLU A 236 10.11 -9.15 -25.49
C GLU A 236 9.35 -8.06 -26.28
N VAL A 237 8.05 -7.91 -26.05
CA VAL A 237 7.25 -6.85 -26.68
C VAL A 237 7.62 -5.43 -26.21
N TRP A 238 8.35 -5.26 -25.11
CA TRP A 238 8.78 -3.91 -24.69
C TRP A 238 9.68 -3.24 -25.75
N LYS A 239 10.40 -4.04 -26.54
CA LYS A 239 11.21 -3.58 -27.67
C LYS A 239 10.37 -2.92 -28.78
N ASP A 240 9.08 -3.26 -28.85
CA ASP A 240 8.08 -2.69 -29.78
C ASP A 240 7.40 -1.41 -29.22
N ILE A 241 7.93 -0.81 -28.15
CA ILE A 241 7.44 0.43 -27.55
C ILE A 241 8.52 1.52 -27.76
N PRO A 242 8.48 2.23 -28.91
CA PRO A 242 9.61 3.02 -29.41
C PRO A 242 9.87 4.33 -28.65
N CYS A 243 9.04 4.69 -27.68
CA CYS A 243 9.11 5.98 -27.00
C CYS A 243 8.74 5.88 -25.52
N CYS A 244 9.52 6.59 -24.70
CA CYS A 244 9.16 6.91 -23.32
C CYS A 244 9.06 8.42 -23.15
N ILE A 245 8.00 8.88 -22.47
CA ILE A 245 7.87 10.27 -22.01
C ILE A 245 7.78 10.24 -20.49
N GLU A 246 8.69 10.95 -19.82
CA GLU A 246 8.64 11.17 -18.38
C GLU A 246 8.06 12.54 -18.04
N LEU A 247 7.06 12.57 -17.16
CA LEU A 247 6.57 13.79 -16.53
C LEU A 247 7.40 14.09 -15.28
N THR A 248 8.07 15.24 -15.23
CA THR A 248 9.00 15.62 -14.16
C THR A 248 8.41 16.64 -13.18
N GLN A 249 7.38 17.38 -13.60
CA GLN A 249 6.73 18.41 -12.78
C GLN A 249 5.77 17.81 -11.76
N ILE A 250 6.12 17.87 -10.47
CA ILE A 250 5.24 17.43 -9.37
C ILE A 250 4.14 18.48 -9.17
N GLN A 251 2.88 18.07 -9.38
CA GLN A 251 1.71 18.94 -9.27
C GLN A 251 0.99 18.83 -7.91
N ARG A 252 1.02 17.65 -7.29
CA ARG A 252 0.32 17.32 -6.01
C ARG A 252 0.93 18.05 -4.81
N GLN A 253 2.25 18.00 -4.64
CA GLN A 253 2.97 18.66 -3.55
C GLN A 253 3.44 20.05 -4.00
N LYS A 254 3.14 21.09 -3.22
CA LYS A 254 3.55 22.48 -3.55
C LYS A 254 4.83 22.95 -2.85
N ASP A 255 5.24 22.33 -1.73
CA ASP A 255 6.52 22.63 -1.07
C ASP A 255 7.70 22.03 -1.84
N GLU A 256 8.61 22.88 -2.32
CA GLU A 256 9.81 22.49 -3.06
C GLU A 256 10.75 21.57 -2.28
N ARG A 257 10.85 21.74 -0.95
CA ARG A 257 11.64 20.86 -0.07
C ARG A 257 11.05 19.45 -0.10
N PHE A 258 9.71 19.35 -0.06
CA PHE A 258 9.04 18.06 -0.15
C PHE A 258 9.20 17.44 -1.54
N GLN A 259 9.09 18.23 -2.60
CA GLN A 259 9.35 17.75 -3.96
C GLN A 259 10.77 17.19 -4.10
N ARG A 260 11.78 17.84 -3.50
CA ARG A 260 13.16 17.34 -3.47
C ARG A 260 13.26 16.00 -2.74
N ILE A 261 12.74 15.92 -1.52
CA ILE A 261 12.69 14.68 -0.73
C ILE A 261 12.02 13.54 -1.52
N LEU A 262 10.92 13.81 -2.22
CA LEU A 262 10.22 12.80 -3.02
C LEU A 262 11.01 12.35 -4.25
N LYS A 263 11.75 13.24 -4.91
CA LYS A 263 12.65 12.89 -6.04
C LYS A 263 13.81 12.00 -5.58
N GLU A 264 14.41 12.32 -4.44
CA GLU A 264 15.50 11.55 -3.84
C GLU A 264 15.01 10.20 -3.25
N ALA A 265 13.83 10.19 -2.63
CA ALA A 265 13.18 8.98 -2.12
C ALA A 265 12.83 7.99 -3.25
N ARG A 266 12.41 8.51 -4.41
CA ARG A 266 12.10 7.71 -5.61
C ARG A 266 13.30 6.89 -6.07
N THR A 267 14.48 7.50 -6.15
CA THR A 267 15.72 6.82 -6.59
C THR A 267 16.43 6.09 -5.44
N GLY A 268 15.95 6.22 -4.21
CA GLY A 268 16.54 5.62 -3.02
C GLY A 268 17.91 6.21 -2.69
N SER A 269 18.02 7.55 -2.72
CA SER A 269 19.28 8.27 -2.53
C SER A 269 19.01 9.62 -1.84
N LEU A 270 18.51 9.55 -0.60
CA LEU A 270 18.24 10.73 0.23
C LEU A 270 19.53 11.50 0.58
N SER A 271 19.49 12.82 0.40
CA SER A 271 20.50 13.74 0.89
C SER A 271 20.48 13.85 2.42
N LYS A 272 21.53 14.43 3.01
CA LYS A 272 21.60 14.64 4.47
C LYS A 272 20.50 15.60 4.92
N GLU A 273 20.29 16.66 4.14
CA GLU A 273 19.28 17.68 4.31
C GLU A 273 17.87 17.08 4.27
N SER A 274 17.58 16.19 3.31
CA SER A 274 16.32 15.46 3.27
C SER A 274 16.12 14.53 4.47
N CYS A 275 17.18 13.86 4.94
CA CYS A 275 17.12 13.01 6.13
C CYS A 275 16.87 13.84 7.40
N GLU A 276 17.49 15.01 7.53
CA GLU A 276 17.27 15.94 8.65
C GLU A 276 15.83 16.48 8.66
N VAL A 277 15.28 16.84 7.49
CA VAL A 277 13.86 17.23 7.38
C VAL A 277 12.95 16.08 7.81
N LEU A 278 13.15 14.86 7.30
CA LEU A 278 12.29 13.72 7.66
C LEU A 278 12.39 13.34 9.16
N ARG A 279 13.59 13.38 9.76
CA ARG A 279 13.78 13.23 11.21
C ARG A 279 13.08 14.31 12.02
N SER A 280 13.05 15.56 11.54
CA SER A 280 12.34 16.65 12.21
C SER A 280 10.81 16.46 12.25
N LEU A 281 10.28 15.52 11.46
CA LEU A 281 8.85 15.17 11.49
C LEU A 281 8.52 14.11 12.55
N GLU A 282 9.52 13.41 13.09
CA GLU A 282 9.35 12.42 14.14
C GLU A 282 8.98 13.08 15.47
N GLY A 283 8.22 12.37 16.30
CA GLY A 283 7.80 12.86 17.62
C GLY A 283 6.83 14.05 17.62
N ARG A 284 6.51 14.65 16.45
CA ARG A 284 5.50 15.71 16.35
C ARG A 284 4.15 15.20 16.85
N ASP A 285 3.48 16.01 17.67
CA ASP A 285 2.20 15.63 18.25
C ASP A 285 1.09 15.64 17.19
N TRP A 286 0.64 14.44 16.84
CA TRP A 286 -0.56 14.19 16.04
C TRP A 286 -1.75 13.71 16.88
N LYS A 287 -1.56 13.50 18.19
CA LYS A 287 -2.53 12.86 19.09
C LYS A 287 -3.56 13.86 19.60
N SER A 288 -3.18 15.14 19.71
CA SER A 288 -4.07 16.27 19.99
C SER A 288 -4.96 16.67 18.80
N ASN A 289 -4.64 16.23 17.58
CA ASN A 289 -5.47 16.51 16.40
C ASN A 289 -6.86 15.83 16.53
N PRO A 290 -7.97 16.55 16.31
CA PRO A 290 -9.33 15.98 16.32
C PRO A 290 -9.50 14.83 15.31
N ILE A 291 -8.84 14.94 14.16
CA ILE A 291 -8.74 13.87 13.14
C ILE A 291 -7.30 13.42 13.08
N ARG A 292 -7.04 12.18 13.47
CA ARG A 292 -5.70 11.59 13.50
C ARG A 292 -5.21 11.29 12.07
N PRO A 293 -3.89 11.34 11.82
CA PRO A 293 -3.34 10.86 10.55
C PRO A 293 -3.71 9.39 10.29
N THR A 294 -4.02 9.04 9.05
CA THR A 294 -4.16 7.62 8.67
C THR A 294 -2.81 6.92 8.71
N LEU A 295 -2.74 5.83 9.46
CA LEU A 295 -1.58 4.96 9.55
C LEU A 295 -1.43 4.13 8.27
N LEU A 296 -0.24 4.11 7.67
CA LEU A 296 0.05 3.28 6.50
C LEU A 296 0.86 2.03 6.87
N TYR A 297 0.29 0.85 6.64
CA TYR A 297 0.92 -0.45 6.92
C TYR A 297 1.07 -1.32 5.67
N PRO A 298 2.03 -2.26 5.64
CA PRO A 298 2.16 -3.21 4.54
C PRO A 298 1.05 -4.28 4.55
N LYS A 299 0.75 -4.90 5.71
CA LYS A 299 -0.10 -6.09 5.82
C LYS A 299 -1.59 -5.72 6.05
N ARG A 300 -2.51 -6.40 5.35
CA ARG A 300 -3.98 -6.18 5.48
C ARG A 300 -4.51 -6.50 6.88
N ALA A 301 -3.96 -7.53 7.55
CA ALA A 301 -4.40 -7.95 8.87
C ALA A 301 -4.17 -6.88 9.95
N GLU A 302 -3.01 -6.21 9.93
CA GLU A 302 -2.69 -5.11 10.86
C GLU A 302 -3.69 -3.94 10.70
N VAL A 303 -3.97 -3.58 9.45
CA VAL A 303 -4.94 -2.52 9.10
C VAL A 303 -6.35 -2.85 9.58
N GLN A 304 -6.80 -4.10 9.41
CA GLN A 304 -8.11 -4.54 9.88
C GLN A 304 -8.17 -4.50 11.42
N LEU A 305 -7.18 -5.08 12.09
CA LEU A 305 -7.08 -5.11 13.54
C LEU A 305 -7.12 -3.71 14.16
N ILE A 306 -6.36 -2.76 13.61
CA ILE A 306 -6.33 -1.38 14.10
C ILE A 306 -7.68 -0.69 13.92
N ASN A 307 -8.30 -0.79 12.74
CA ASN A 307 -9.59 -0.16 12.49
C ASN A 307 -10.71 -0.79 13.36
N GLU A 308 -10.73 -2.11 13.51
CA GLU A 308 -11.70 -2.81 14.38
C GLU A 308 -11.50 -2.45 15.86
N THR A 309 -10.28 -2.46 16.38
CA THR A 309 -10.01 -2.13 17.79
C THR A 309 -10.39 -0.69 18.12
N ASN A 310 -10.11 0.27 17.22
CA ASN A 310 -10.55 1.65 17.39
C ASN A 310 -12.09 1.77 17.32
N LEU A 311 -12.75 1.12 16.36
CA LEU A 311 -14.22 1.14 16.27
C LEU A 311 -14.87 0.48 17.50
N LYS A 312 -14.34 -0.64 18.00
CA LYS A 312 -14.81 -1.34 19.21
C LYS A 312 -14.59 -0.51 20.48
N ALA A 313 -13.59 0.37 20.52
CA ALA A 313 -13.36 1.28 21.64
C ALA A 313 -14.39 2.43 21.75
N LEU A 314 -15.10 2.75 20.66
CA LEU A 314 -16.13 3.80 20.65
C LEU A 314 -17.44 3.34 21.28
N LYS A 315 -17.99 4.20 22.14
CA LYS A 315 -19.31 4.03 22.77
C LYS A 315 -20.38 4.71 21.92
N GLY A 316 -21.55 4.08 21.81
CA GLY A 316 -22.71 4.67 21.14
C GLY A 316 -23.54 3.64 20.37
N ARG A 317 -24.64 4.11 19.78
CA ARG A 317 -25.43 3.32 18.82
C ARG A 317 -24.60 3.04 17.57
N ARG A 318 -24.77 1.84 17.03
CA ARG A 318 -24.06 1.35 15.83
C ARG A 318 -25.04 1.32 14.66
N GLU A 319 -24.73 2.02 13.58
CA GLU A 319 -25.49 1.95 12.33
C GLU A 319 -24.76 1.04 11.34
N MET A 320 -25.51 0.21 10.61
CA MET A 320 -24.97 -0.75 9.65
C MET A 320 -25.49 -0.44 8.25
N TYR A 321 -24.59 -0.02 7.37
CA TYR A 321 -24.89 0.27 5.98
C TYR A 321 -24.48 -0.92 5.10
N LYS A 322 -25.45 -1.61 4.51
CA LYS A 322 -25.21 -2.73 3.59
C LYS A 322 -25.15 -2.26 2.14
N ALA A 323 -24.15 -2.74 1.40
CA ALA A 323 -24.01 -2.51 -0.03
C ALA A 323 -25.18 -3.15 -0.80
N ARG A 324 -25.85 -2.34 -1.61
CA ARG A 324 -27.08 -2.73 -2.34
C ARG A 324 -26.75 -2.92 -3.82
N LEU A 325 -27.50 -3.80 -4.50
CA LEU A 325 -27.53 -3.82 -5.95
C LEU A 325 -28.53 -2.76 -6.43
N VAL A 326 -28.14 -1.99 -7.45
CA VAL A 326 -28.97 -0.97 -8.10
C VAL A 326 -28.95 -1.24 -9.60
N TYR A 327 -30.08 -1.05 -10.25
CA TYR A 327 -30.28 -1.37 -11.67
C TYR A 327 -30.76 -0.16 -12.46
N ASP A 328 -30.35 -0.06 -13.73
CA ASP A 328 -30.77 1.02 -14.63
C ASP A 328 -32.10 0.72 -15.39
N GLY A 329 -32.72 -0.41 -15.10
CA GLY A 329 -33.95 -0.90 -15.74
C GLY A 329 -33.73 -1.64 -17.07
N LYS A 330 -32.50 -1.73 -17.60
CA LYS A 330 -32.20 -2.38 -18.89
C LYS A 330 -31.67 -3.81 -18.73
N GLN A 331 -32.19 -4.51 -17.72
CA GLN A 331 -31.87 -5.91 -17.44
C GLN A 331 -32.32 -6.80 -18.61
N PRO A 332 -31.47 -7.72 -19.12
CA PRO A 332 -31.91 -8.73 -20.07
C PRO A 332 -32.97 -9.64 -19.44
N GLN A 333 -34.06 -9.97 -20.14
CA GLN A 333 -35.16 -10.80 -19.61
C GLN A 333 -34.72 -12.17 -19.07
N ALA A 334 -33.59 -12.71 -19.56
CA ALA A 334 -33.04 -13.99 -19.14
C ALA A 334 -32.11 -13.90 -17.90
N PHE A 335 -31.75 -12.70 -17.45
CA PHE A 335 -30.86 -12.51 -16.29
C PHE A 335 -31.56 -12.86 -14.98
N ARG A 336 -30.86 -13.55 -14.07
CA ARG A 336 -31.28 -13.71 -12.69
C ARG A 336 -30.15 -13.38 -11.73
N GLU A 337 -30.46 -12.71 -10.62
CA GLU A 337 -29.46 -12.49 -9.56
C GLU A 337 -28.90 -13.80 -8.99
N SER A 338 -29.66 -14.89 -9.05
CA SER A 338 -29.21 -16.23 -8.66
C SER A 338 -28.18 -16.88 -9.59
N ASP A 339 -27.87 -16.27 -10.75
CA ASP A 339 -26.95 -16.84 -11.73
C ASP A 339 -25.54 -17.00 -11.12
N PRO A 340 -24.95 -18.22 -11.09
CA PRO A 340 -23.66 -18.44 -10.43
C PRO A 340 -22.51 -17.58 -10.99
N SER A 341 -22.56 -17.25 -12.28
CA SER A 341 -21.61 -16.34 -12.93
C SER A 341 -21.73 -14.91 -12.41
N PHE A 342 -22.95 -14.42 -12.19
CA PHE A 342 -23.19 -13.10 -11.62
C PHE A 342 -22.74 -13.04 -10.15
N GLN A 343 -23.12 -14.03 -9.34
CA GLN A 343 -22.71 -14.10 -7.93
C GLN A 343 -21.18 -14.19 -7.77
N GLN A 344 -20.50 -14.97 -8.62
CA GLN A 344 -19.03 -15.04 -8.61
C GLN A 344 -18.38 -13.70 -9.01
N SER A 345 -18.91 -13.02 -10.05
CA SER A 345 -18.45 -11.68 -10.43
C SER A 345 -18.69 -10.65 -9.33
N LEU A 346 -19.85 -10.68 -8.68
CA LEU A 346 -20.23 -9.78 -7.59
C LEU A 346 -19.33 -9.94 -6.36
N ALA A 347 -19.12 -11.18 -5.90
CA ALA A 347 -18.24 -11.48 -4.77
C ALA A 347 -16.78 -11.06 -5.04
N LYS A 348 -16.32 -11.22 -6.28
CA LYS A 348 -14.99 -10.71 -6.68
C LYS A 348 -14.95 -9.18 -6.68
N PHE A 349 -15.97 -8.53 -7.25
CA PHE A 349 -16.07 -7.07 -7.30
C PHE A 349 -16.04 -6.46 -5.89
N ASP A 350 -16.82 -7.01 -4.96
CA ASP A 350 -16.85 -6.61 -3.54
C ASP A 350 -15.48 -6.82 -2.84
N SER A 351 -14.75 -7.89 -3.17
CA SER A 351 -13.40 -8.17 -2.62
C SER A 351 -12.33 -7.17 -3.10
N ASP A 352 -12.44 -6.73 -4.36
CA ASP A 352 -11.50 -5.81 -5.01
C ASP A 352 -11.84 -4.32 -4.75
N ALA A 353 -13.05 -4.04 -4.24
CA ALA A 353 -13.57 -2.70 -4.03
C ALA A 353 -12.87 -1.87 -2.92
N ALA A 354 -13.11 -0.56 -2.98
CA ALA A 354 -12.69 0.40 -1.96
C ALA A 354 -13.69 0.53 -0.79
N TYR A 355 -14.97 0.20 -1.01
CA TYR A 355 -16.02 0.21 0.01
C TYR A 355 -16.04 -1.08 0.84
N ALA A 356 -16.72 -1.03 1.99
CA ALA A 356 -17.05 -2.22 2.77
C ALA A 356 -18.46 -2.72 2.40
N VAL A 357 -18.64 -4.03 2.24
CA VAL A 357 -19.95 -4.63 1.95
C VAL A 357 -20.93 -4.37 3.09
N ASP A 358 -20.50 -4.63 4.32
CA ASP A 358 -21.16 -4.17 5.54
C ASP A 358 -20.28 -3.05 6.14
N LEU A 359 -20.74 -1.81 6.07
CA LEU A 359 -20.08 -0.64 6.65
C LEU A 359 -20.73 -0.30 7.99
N GLU A 360 -20.03 -0.63 9.07
CA GLU A 360 -20.43 -0.29 10.45
C GLU A 360 -19.89 1.09 10.85
N LEU A 361 -20.77 1.96 11.33
CA LEU A 361 -20.43 3.31 11.78
C LEU A 361 -20.97 3.60 13.18
N VAL A 362 -20.21 4.39 13.94
CA VAL A 362 -20.52 4.85 15.30
C VAL A 362 -20.18 6.35 15.38
N LEU A 363 -20.81 7.10 16.28
CA LEU A 363 -20.39 8.47 16.59
C LEU A 363 -18.88 8.53 16.90
N ASN A 364 -18.22 9.58 16.40
CA ASN A 364 -16.77 9.79 16.48
C ASN A 364 -15.90 8.74 15.74
N ALA A 365 -16.49 7.85 14.93
CA ALA A 365 -15.70 6.98 14.05
C ALA A 365 -14.94 7.82 13.01
N GLN A 366 -13.63 7.62 12.89
CA GLN A 366 -12.81 8.31 11.90
C GLN A 366 -12.98 7.63 10.54
N VAL A 367 -13.38 8.42 9.55
CA VAL A 367 -13.72 7.96 8.21
C VAL A 367 -12.98 8.72 7.12
N MET A 368 -12.92 8.14 5.93
CA MET A 368 -12.30 8.71 4.74
C MET A 368 -13.19 8.49 3.53
N LEU A 369 -13.34 9.52 2.69
CA LEU A 369 -14.00 9.41 1.39
C LEU A 369 -13.21 8.51 0.45
N ILE A 370 -13.91 7.58 -0.20
CA ILE A 370 -13.35 6.66 -1.22
C ILE A 370 -13.83 6.97 -2.64
N ALA A 371 -14.53 8.09 -2.81
CA ALA A 371 -14.97 8.64 -4.09
C ALA A 371 -14.93 10.16 -4.01
N ASN A 372 -14.92 10.83 -5.17
CA ASN A 372 -15.12 12.27 -5.23
C ASN A 372 -16.62 12.54 -5.08
N VAL A 373 -16.99 13.37 -4.10
CA VAL A 373 -18.40 13.70 -3.80
C VAL A 373 -18.72 15.14 -4.21
N ASP A 374 -17.83 16.07 -3.90
CA ASP A 374 -18.01 17.52 -4.13
C ASP A 374 -16.59 18.12 -4.22
N ALA A 375 -16.06 18.24 -5.43
CA ALA A 375 -14.65 18.61 -5.64
C ALA A 375 -14.37 20.06 -5.24
N ASP A 376 -15.34 20.95 -5.46
CA ASP A 376 -15.25 22.39 -5.19
C ASP A 376 -15.27 22.65 -3.67
N ALA A 377 -16.07 21.89 -2.91
CA ALA A 377 -15.98 21.84 -1.45
C ALA A 377 -14.78 21.05 -0.91
N GLY A 378 -13.85 20.60 -1.77
CA GLY A 378 -12.67 19.83 -1.40
C GLY A 378 -12.94 18.39 -0.96
N LEU A 379 -14.17 17.89 -1.09
CA LEU A 379 -14.61 16.55 -0.69
C LEU A 379 -14.29 15.51 -1.77
N VAL A 380 -12.99 15.28 -1.93
CA VAL A 380 -12.41 14.31 -2.87
C VAL A 380 -11.99 13.01 -2.17
N ASN A 381 -11.70 11.97 -2.95
CA ASN A 381 -11.15 10.72 -2.44
C ASN A 381 -9.87 10.96 -1.61
N GLY A 382 -9.81 10.35 -0.43
CA GLY A 382 -8.72 10.50 0.54
C GLY A 382 -8.98 11.56 1.63
N THR A 383 -10.02 12.40 1.49
CA THR A 383 -10.40 13.40 2.51
C THR A 383 -10.99 12.70 3.74
N ARG A 384 -10.47 13.01 4.92
CA ARG A 384 -10.94 12.46 6.19
C ARG A 384 -11.92 13.34 6.94
N GLY A 385 -12.72 12.68 7.76
CA GLY A 385 -13.59 13.30 8.74
C GLY A 385 -13.91 12.35 9.88
N TYR A 386 -14.85 12.74 10.73
CA TYR A 386 -15.43 11.89 11.76
C TYR A 386 -16.96 11.98 11.74
N ILE A 387 -17.62 10.92 12.20
CA ILE A 387 -19.08 10.85 12.28
C ILE A 387 -19.59 11.76 13.40
N THR A 388 -20.33 12.81 13.05
CA THR A 388 -20.98 13.73 14.00
C THR A 388 -22.46 13.43 14.25
N GLY A 389 -23.06 12.52 13.48
CA GLY A 389 -24.47 12.17 13.61
C GLY A 389 -24.96 11.26 12.49
N PHE A 390 -26.24 10.87 12.59
CA PHE A 390 -26.95 10.08 11.60
C PHE A 390 -28.32 10.73 11.34
N CYS A 391 -28.65 10.98 10.08
CA CYS A 391 -29.92 11.58 9.70
C CYS A 391 -30.98 10.48 9.54
N ALA A 392 -31.80 10.28 10.58
CA ALA A 392 -32.83 9.24 10.59
C ALA A 392 -33.85 9.34 9.43
N ALA A 393 -34.14 10.56 8.95
CA ALA A 393 -35.09 10.78 7.85
C ALA A 393 -34.55 10.39 6.46
N THR A 394 -33.22 10.30 6.29
CA THR A 394 -32.59 10.02 4.98
C THR A 394 -31.70 8.78 4.98
N ASP A 395 -31.51 8.14 6.13
CA ASP A 395 -30.56 7.06 6.37
C ASP A 395 -29.14 7.40 5.88
N ARG A 396 -28.61 8.55 6.34
CA ARG A 396 -27.29 9.07 5.95
C ARG A 396 -26.41 9.43 7.15
N PRO A 397 -25.14 9.01 7.19
CA PRO A 397 -24.19 9.53 8.16
C PRO A 397 -23.85 11.00 7.87
N ILE A 398 -23.68 11.78 8.93
CA ILE A 398 -23.24 13.17 8.89
C ILE A 398 -21.77 13.21 9.28
N VAL A 399 -20.93 13.62 8.34
CA VAL A 399 -19.47 13.70 8.53
C VAL A 399 -19.06 15.16 8.65
N GLU A 400 -18.16 15.43 9.60
CA GLU A 400 -17.39 16.67 9.64
C GLU A 400 -15.97 16.36 9.18
N PHE A 401 -15.53 17.03 8.11
CA PHE A 401 -14.26 16.79 7.43
C PHE A 401 -13.15 17.71 7.95
N ILE A 402 -11.90 17.34 7.67
CA ILE A 402 -10.69 18.07 8.11
C ILE A 402 -10.61 19.52 7.62
N ASN A 403 -11.34 19.87 6.56
CA ASN A 403 -11.49 21.23 6.03
C ASN A 403 -12.64 22.03 6.70
N GLY A 404 -13.22 21.52 7.79
CA GLY A 404 -14.36 22.12 8.50
C GLY A 404 -15.72 21.94 7.79
N THR A 405 -15.76 21.33 6.61
CA THR A 405 -17.03 21.07 5.92
C THR A 405 -17.82 19.97 6.63
N ARG A 406 -19.06 20.27 7.01
CA ARG A 406 -19.99 19.29 7.59
C ARG A 406 -21.11 18.96 6.61
N ARG A 407 -21.23 17.69 6.20
CA ARG A 407 -22.20 17.24 5.17
C ARG A 407 -22.83 15.88 5.53
N PRO A 408 -24.12 15.66 5.21
CA PRO A 408 -24.69 14.32 5.12
C PRO A 408 -24.16 13.61 3.87
N ILE A 409 -23.58 12.43 4.03
CA ILE A 409 -23.02 11.67 2.91
C ILE A 409 -24.06 10.69 2.38
N GLY A 410 -24.41 10.85 1.09
CA GLY A 410 -25.32 9.94 0.38
C GLY A 410 -24.62 8.69 -0.17
N PHE A 411 -25.40 7.78 -0.72
CA PHE A 411 -24.89 6.60 -1.43
C PHE A 411 -24.17 7.01 -2.73
N HIS A 412 -23.05 6.34 -3.01
CA HIS A 412 -22.37 6.37 -4.29
C HIS A 412 -22.53 5.01 -4.97
N SER A 413 -22.56 4.98 -6.31
CA SER A 413 -22.80 3.76 -7.08
C SER A 413 -21.63 3.47 -8.01
N TRP A 414 -20.95 2.35 -7.79
CA TRP A 414 -19.88 1.83 -8.63
C TRP A 414 -20.49 0.84 -9.65
N PRO A 415 -20.44 1.12 -10.97
CA PRO A 415 -20.97 0.21 -11.98
C PRO A 415 -20.27 -1.15 -11.97
N ILE A 416 -21.03 -2.25 -12.06
CA ILE A 416 -20.46 -3.58 -12.22
C ILE A 416 -20.18 -3.79 -13.70
N GLU A 417 -18.92 -3.67 -14.12
CA GLU A 417 -18.61 -3.54 -15.55
C GLU A 417 -18.80 -4.83 -16.36
N GLU A 418 -18.87 -6.00 -15.73
CA GLU A 418 -19.38 -7.21 -16.39
C GLU A 418 -20.86 -7.09 -16.78
N TYR A 419 -21.67 -6.36 -16.00
CA TYR A 419 -23.13 -6.26 -16.07
C TYR A 419 -23.60 -4.79 -16.15
N GLU A 420 -23.51 -4.18 -17.33
CA GLU A 420 -23.63 -2.72 -17.54
C GLU A 420 -24.98 -2.10 -17.10
N PHE A 421 -26.01 -2.92 -16.91
CA PHE A 421 -27.32 -2.55 -16.36
C PHE A 421 -27.37 -2.52 -14.81
N CYS A 422 -26.24 -2.73 -14.14
CA CYS A 422 -26.13 -2.94 -12.70
C CYS A 422 -24.96 -2.16 -12.07
N ALA A 423 -25.16 -1.69 -10.84
CA ALA A 423 -24.15 -1.05 -10.01
C ALA A 423 -24.24 -1.55 -8.56
N ARG A 424 -23.11 -1.57 -7.85
CA ARG A 424 -23.06 -1.68 -6.40
C ARG A 424 -23.17 -0.29 -5.79
N SER A 425 -24.14 -0.10 -4.89
CA SER A 425 -24.38 1.18 -4.22
C SER A 425 -24.13 1.07 -2.73
N GLN A 426 -23.29 1.96 -2.18
CA GLN A 426 -22.88 2.00 -0.79
C GLN A 426 -22.49 3.43 -0.39
N ILE A 427 -22.52 3.75 0.90
CA ILE A 427 -21.96 5.01 1.41
C ILE A 427 -20.45 5.06 1.05
N PRO A 428 -19.93 6.12 0.39
CA PRO A 428 -18.53 6.24 -0.04
C PRO A 428 -17.58 6.60 1.11
N LEU A 429 -17.69 5.88 2.23
CA LEU A 429 -16.84 6.00 3.40
C LEU A 429 -16.19 4.66 3.73
N ARG A 430 -14.99 4.73 4.29
CA ARG A 430 -14.32 3.62 5.00
C ARG A 430 -13.75 4.12 6.31
N LEU A 431 -13.52 3.21 7.26
CA LEU A 431 -12.74 3.50 8.47
C LEU A 431 -11.31 3.93 8.08
N ALA A 432 -10.79 4.92 8.79
CA ALA A 432 -9.62 5.67 8.34
C ALA A 432 -8.51 5.87 9.40
N TRP A 433 -8.51 5.05 10.45
CA TRP A 433 -7.37 5.00 11.37
C TRP A 433 -6.15 4.35 10.71
N ALA A 434 -6.35 3.29 9.92
CA ALA A 434 -5.29 2.64 9.14
C ALA A 434 -5.71 2.31 7.70
N CYS A 435 -4.75 2.27 6.78
CA CYS A 435 -4.90 1.80 5.40
C CYS A 435 -3.65 1.01 4.98
N THR A 436 -3.75 0.09 4.00
CA THR A 436 -2.54 -0.54 3.45
C THR A 436 -1.85 0.37 2.45
N THR A 437 -0.52 0.36 2.40
CA THR A 437 0.27 1.10 1.40
C THR A 437 -0.18 0.76 -0.03
N HIS A 438 -0.46 -0.52 -0.29
CA HIS A 438 -1.05 -1.01 -1.54
C HIS A 438 -2.42 -0.37 -1.89
N LYS A 439 -3.34 -0.21 -0.92
CA LYS A 439 -4.64 0.46 -1.15
C LYS A 439 -4.55 1.99 -1.13
N ALA A 440 -3.38 2.55 -0.81
CA ALA A 440 -3.11 3.98 -0.89
C ALA A 440 -2.45 4.39 -2.23
N GLN A 441 -1.89 3.45 -3.00
CA GLN A 441 -1.39 3.69 -4.36
C GLN A 441 -2.51 4.29 -5.26
N GLY A 442 -2.13 5.10 -6.25
CA GLY A 442 -3.05 6.01 -6.97
C GLY A 442 -3.62 7.17 -6.14
N ALA A 443 -4.11 6.92 -4.92
CA ALA A 443 -4.78 7.90 -4.07
C ALA A 443 -3.88 9.06 -3.59
N SER A 444 -4.52 10.12 -3.09
CA SER A 444 -3.87 11.27 -2.42
C SER A 444 -4.47 11.40 -1.02
N LEU A 445 -3.65 11.54 0.01
CA LEU A 445 -4.08 11.66 1.40
C LEU A 445 -3.94 13.10 1.88
N ASP A 446 -4.92 13.55 2.66
CA ASP A 446 -4.90 14.84 3.34
C ASP A 446 -3.80 14.92 4.41
N SER A 447 -3.50 13.79 5.06
CA SER A 447 -2.37 13.59 5.97
C SER A 447 -2.08 12.09 6.13
N ALA A 448 -0.90 11.69 6.59
CA ALA A 448 -0.64 10.28 6.94
C ALA A 448 0.40 10.16 8.06
N LEU A 449 0.41 9.03 8.75
CA LEU A 449 1.52 8.62 9.59
C LEU A 449 2.14 7.38 8.96
N VAL A 450 3.43 7.49 8.67
CA VAL A 450 4.22 6.48 7.99
C VAL A 450 5.30 6.02 8.97
N ASP A 451 5.19 4.76 9.40
CA ASP A 451 6.33 4.03 9.96
C ASP A 451 7.37 3.91 8.83
N ILE A 452 8.64 4.19 9.09
CA ILE A 452 9.74 4.07 8.11
C ILE A 452 10.88 3.24 8.74
N GLY A 453 10.50 2.29 9.59
CA GLY A 453 11.39 1.47 10.40
C GLY A 453 12.02 0.29 9.66
N ALA A 454 13.20 -0.12 10.16
CA ALA A 454 13.93 -1.26 9.65
C ALA A 454 13.14 -2.58 9.84
N GLY A 455 12.70 -3.15 8.71
CA GLY A 455 12.02 -4.45 8.62
C GLY A 455 10.61 -4.41 8.04
N ASN A 456 10.02 -3.23 7.81
CA ASN A 456 8.60 -3.10 7.44
C ASN A 456 8.33 -2.90 5.92
N PHE A 457 9.36 -2.74 5.07
CA PHE A 457 9.19 -2.27 3.68
C PHE A 457 10.02 -3.00 2.60
N GLU A 458 9.34 -3.32 1.49
CA GLU A 458 9.95 -3.73 0.21
C GLU A 458 10.40 -2.52 -0.62
N PHE A 459 11.04 -2.77 -1.77
CA PHE A 459 11.43 -1.73 -2.73
C PHE A 459 10.24 -0.84 -3.12
N GLY A 460 10.47 0.48 -3.18
CA GLY A 460 9.45 1.47 -3.57
C GLY A 460 8.34 1.74 -2.56
N GLN A 461 8.05 0.84 -1.60
CA GLN A 461 6.90 0.98 -0.69
C GLN A 461 6.93 2.25 0.18
N ALA A 462 8.09 2.61 0.74
CA ALA A 462 8.23 3.82 1.55
C ALA A 462 8.08 5.13 0.73
N TYR A 463 8.62 5.15 -0.49
CA TYR A 463 8.40 6.24 -1.44
C TYR A 463 6.93 6.35 -1.87
N VAL A 464 6.25 5.22 -2.10
CA VAL A 464 4.80 5.20 -2.36
C VAL A 464 4.04 5.82 -1.19
N ALA A 465 4.35 5.42 0.05
CA ALA A 465 3.72 5.96 1.25
C ALA A 465 3.93 7.48 1.42
N LEU A 466 5.18 7.98 1.33
CA LEU A 466 5.47 9.42 1.40
C LEU A 466 4.74 10.21 0.32
N SER A 467 4.78 9.74 -0.93
CA SER A 467 4.22 10.46 -2.09
C SER A 467 2.70 10.60 -2.07
N ARG A 468 1.98 9.96 -1.14
CA ARG A 468 0.53 10.10 -0.99
C ARG A 468 0.13 11.44 -0.37
N VAL A 469 0.93 11.97 0.55
CA VAL A 469 0.60 13.16 1.36
C VAL A 469 0.85 14.44 0.56
N ARG A 470 0.02 15.47 0.75
CA ARG A 470 0.11 16.73 -0.01
C ARG A 470 1.17 17.72 0.49
N SER A 471 1.54 17.70 1.77
CA SER A 471 2.52 18.61 2.36
C SER A 471 3.33 17.96 3.50
N LEU A 472 4.41 18.62 3.96
CA LEU A 472 5.24 18.12 5.07
C LEU A 472 4.55 18.29 6.43
N GLU A 473 3.71 19.29 6.60
CA GLU A 473 2.93 19.54 7.83
C GLU A 473 1.96 18.38 8.10
N ALA A 474 1.41 17.84 7.01
CA ALA A 474 0.46 16.73 7.00
C ALA A 474 1.10 15.32 7.13
N LEU A 475 2.42 15.22 7.00
CA LEU A 475 3.19 13.98 7.02
C LEU A 475 3.80 13.73 8.40
N TYR A 476 3.37 12.67 9.09
CA TYR A 476 4.00 12.21 10.33
C TYR A 476 4.88 11.00 10.05
N VAL A 477 6.05 10.96 10.69
CA VAL A 477 7.05 9.91 10.51
C VAL A 477 7.31 9.22 11.85
N HIS A 478 7.57 7.92 11.81
CA HIS A 478 7.93 7.12 12.98
C HIS A 478 9.05 6.13 12.62
N ASP A 479 10.05 5.99 13.50
CA ASP A 479 11.19 5.08 13.35
C ASP A 479 11.99 5.32 12.05
N PHE A 480 12.33 6.58 11.74
CA PHE A 480 12.93 6.96 10.45
C PHE A 480 14.32 6.34 10.22
N GLU A 481 14.39 5.40 9.29
CA GLU A 481 15.63 4.77 8.86
C GLU A 481 15.89 5.01 7.35
N PRO A 482 16.90 5.82 6.95
CA PRO A 482 17.20 6.13 5.55
C PRO A 482 17.37 4.90 4.65
N THR A 483 17.90 3.79 5.19
CA THR A 483 18.14 2.56 4.41
C THR A 483 16.87 1.86 3.91
N VAL A 484 15.69 2.28 4.40
CA VAL A 484 14.39 1.86 3.88
C VAL A 484 14.08 2.43 2.49
N PHE A 485 14.68 3.57 2.11
CA PHE A 485 14.54 4.15 0.77
C PHE A 485 15.48 3.47 -0.22
N LYS A 486 15.03 2.32 -0.73
CA LYS A 486 15.73 1.51 -1.73
C LYS A 486 14.90 1.39 -3.02
N ALA A 487 15.57 1.61 -4.15
CA ALA A 487 15.06 1.32 -5.48
C ALA A 487 15.72 0.05 -6.05
N HIS A 488 14.97 -0.73 -6.82
CA HIS A 488 15.45 -2.01 -7.34
C HIS A 488 16.57 -1.81 -8.39
N PRO A 489 17.70 -2.55 -8.38
CA PRO A 489 18.82 -2.32 -9.28
C PRO A 489 18.45 -2.35 -10.77
N LYS A 490 17.63 -3.33 -11.20
CA LYS A 490 17.11 -3.38 -12.59
C LYS A 490 16.34 -2.13 -12.99
N VAL A 491 15.60 -1.53 -12.05
CA VAL A 491 14.80 -0.32 -12.28
C VAL A 491 15.70 0.89 -12.46
N LYS A 492 16.76 1.03 -11.64
CA LYS A 492 17.77 2.08 -11.83
C LYS A 492 18.41 1.99 -13.22
N ALA A 493 18.91 0.81 -13.58
CA ALA A 493 19.51 0.56 -14.88
C ALA A 493 18.55 0.85 -16.06
N PHE A 494 17.27 0.50 -15.92
CA PHE A 494 16.24 0.83 -16.90
C PHE A 494 16.06 2.34 -17.08
N TYR A 495 15.84 3.12 -16.02
CA TYR A 495 15.71 4.58 -16.15
C TYR A 495 17.01 5.26 -16.62
N GLU A 496 18.18 4.81 -16.16
CA GLU A 496 19.48 5.28 -16.65
C GLU A 496 19.66 5.03 -18.17
N SER A 497 19.10 3.92 -18.70
CA SER A 497 19.10 3.67 -20.15
C SER A 497 18.20 4.63 -20.91
N LEU A 498 17.04 5.01 -20.34
CA LEU A 498 16.11 5.97 -20.95
C LEU A 498 16.72 7.38 -21.03
N GLU A 499 17.47 7.80 -20.00
CA GLU A 499 18.18 9.08 -20.00
C GLU A 499 19.27 9.17 -21.09
N ARG A 500 19.82 8.03 -21.51
CA ARG A 500 20.85 7.92 -22.57
C ARG A 500 20.26 7.79 -23.98
N MET A 501 18.95 7.56 -24.11
CA MET A 501 18.30 7.55 -25.43
C MET A 501 18.12 8.98 -25.96
N PRO A 502 18.22 9.21 -27.29
CA PRO A 502 17.83 10.48 -27.88
C PRO A 502 16.37 10.78 -27.55
N LYS A 503 16.11 11.90 -26.86
CA LYS A 503 14.73 12.34 -26.60
C LYS A 503 14.01 12.56 -27.95
N PRO A 504 12.73 12.17 -28.10
CA PRO A 504 12.00 12.37 -29.35
C PRO A 504 12.05 13.83 -29.78
N GLN A 505 12.62 14.09 -30.95
CA GLN A 505 12.56 15.41 -31.57
C GLN A 505 11.14 15.65 -32.08
N ALA A 506 10.65 16.89 -31.98
CA ALA A 506 9.44 17.31 -32.67
C ALA A 506 9.60 17.10 -34.20
N PRO A 507 8.53 16.81 -34.95
CA PRO A 507 8.64 16.39 -36.36
C PRO A 507 9.39 17.43 -37.21
N PRO A 508 10.53 17.07 -37.84
CA PRO A 508 11.32 18.00 -38.62
C PRO A 508 10.82 18.10 -40.08
N THR A 509 10.76 19.32 -40.59
CA THR A 509 10.50 19.62 -42.00
C THR A 509 11.73 19.29 -42.86
N SER A 510 11.58 18.38 -43.83
CA SER A 510 12.44 18.11 -45.01
C SER A 510 13.99 18.08 -44.84
N ALA A 511 14.58 16.90 -45.10
CA ALA A 511 16.02 16.58 -45.06
C ALA A 511 16.83 17.13 -46.29
N PRO A 512 18.19 16.93 -46.44
CA PRO A 512 18.85 15.61 -46.51
C PRO A 512 20.28 15.44 -45.89
N ILE A 513 20.47 14.28 -45.23
CA ILE A 513 21.55 13.26 -45.32
C ILE A 513 23.03 13.67 -45.54
N LYS A 514 23.92 13.17 -44.67
CA LYS A 514 25.19 12.48 -45.04
C LYS A 514 25.48 11.30 -44.08
N GLU A 515 26.02 10.21 -44.62
CA GLU A 515 26.43 8.98 -43.91
C GLU A 515 27.95 8.98 -43.64
N GLU A 516 28.43 8.14 -42.71
CA GLU A 516 29.65 7.33 -42.90
C GLU A 516 29.78 6.20 -41.84
N VAL A 517 30.57 5.17 -42.17
CA VAL A 517 30.60 3.80 -41.60
C VAL A 517 32.05 3.25 -41.79
N GLU A 518 32.67 2.34 -41.03
CA GLU A 518 32.27 1.29 -40.06
C GLU A 518 33.36 1.13 -38.95
N VAL A 519 33.30 0.08 -38.10
CA VAL A 519 34.32 -0.98 -37.93
C VAL A 519 34.26 -1.64 -36.53
N VAL A 520 34.08 -2.96 -36.51
CA VAL A 520 34.15 -3.90 -35.36
C VAL A 520 35.58 -4.54 -35.36
N VAL A 521 36.21 -5.13 -34.32
CA VAL A 521 36.10 -6.48 -33.66
C VAL A 521 37.35 -6.63 -32.71
N PRO A 522 37.65 -7.78 -32.03
CA PRO A 522 36.98 -8.55 -30.96
C PRO A 522 37.85 -8.73 -29.67
N GLY A 523 37.37 -9.51 -28.67
CA GLY A 523 38.26 -10.43 -27.91
C GLY A 523 38.18 -10.49 -26.36
N ASP A 524 37.27 -11.32 -25.82
CA ASP A 524 37.54 -12.55 -25.03
C ASP A 524 38.45 -12.55 -23.74
N PRO A 525 38.36 -13.56 -22.82
CA PRO A 525 37.22 -13.83 -21.93
C PRO A 525 37.65 -14.25 -20.47
N ILE A 526 36.82 -15.06 -19.79
CA ILE A 526 37.07 -15.91 -18.59
C ILE A 526 37.07 -15.24 -17.20
N LYS A 527 36.01 -15.50 -16.39
CA LYS A 527 36.03 -16.50 -15.30
C LYS A 527 34.66 -16.73 -14.65
N GLN A 528 34.17 -17.97 -14.80
CA GLN A 528 33.03 -18.52 -14.06
C GLN A 528 33.40 -18.76 -12.59
N LYS A 529 32.40 -18.76 -11.70
CA LYS A 529 32.43 -19.48 -10.42
C LYS A 529 31.09 -20.15 -10.15
N GLU A 530 31.12 -21.47 -10.38
CA GLU A 530 30.44 -22.56 -9.68
C GLU A 530 29.11 -22.28 -8.96
N GLU A 531 28.07 -22.95 -9.47
CA GLU A 531 26.78 -23.16 -8.81
C GLU A 531 26.94 -24.08 -7.59
N ALA A 532 26.34 -23.71 -6.46
CA ALA A 532 26.11 -24.62 -5.35
C ALA A 532 24.69 -25.19 -5.44
N ALA A 533 24.56 -26.51 -5.52
CA ALA A 533 23.28 -27.18 -5.71
C ALA A 533 22.33 -26.98 -4.52
N LEU A 534 21.06 -26.65 -4.78
CA LEU A 534 19.99 -26.73 -3.78
C LEU A 534 19.63 -28.21 -3.51
N PRO A 535 19.38 -28.59 -2.24
CA PRO A 535 18.86 -29.91 -1.92
C PRO A 535 17.39 -30.06 -2.36
N ALA A 536 17.01 -31.30 -2.68
CA ALA A 536 15.70 -31.64 -3.24
C ALA A 536 14.52 -31.36 -2.29
N LEU A 537 13.37 -31.04 -2.90
CA LEU A 537 12.08 -30.89 -2.23
C LEU A 537 11.70 -32.16 -1.45
N GLN A 538 11.54 -32.02 -0.13
CA GLN A 538 10.94 -33.06 0.71
C GLN A 538 9.41 -32.97 0.67
N GLU A 539 8.74 -34.10 0.95
CA GLU A 539 7.28 -34.20 1.05
C GLU A 539 6.67 -33.19 2.05
N PRO A 540 5.38 -32.82 1.92
CA PRO A 540 4.72 -31.82 2.78
C PRO A 540 4.89 -32.16 4.27
N GLY A 541 5.79 -31.42 4.93
CA GLY A 541 6.17 -31.68 6.31
C GLY A 541 5.04 -31.43 7.31
N ASN A 542 4.98 -32.27 8.33
CA ASN A 542 4.06 -32.10 9.45
C ASN A 542 4.40 -30.81 10.24
N ASN A 543 3.48 -29.83 10.24
CA ASN A 543 3.62 -28.55 10.94
C ASN A 543 3.29 -28.65 12.45
N TRP A 544 3.95 -29.58 13.13
CA TRP A 544 3.63 -29.95 14.51
C TRP A 544 3.75 -28.77 15.50
N LEU A 545 4.56 -27.75 15.22
CA LEU A 545 4.61 -26.52 16.03
C LEU A 545 3.34 -25.68 15.90
N PHE A 546 2.84 -25.44 14.67
CA PHE A 546 1.59 -24.72 14.48
C PHE A 546 0.40 -25.51 15.01
N ASP A 547 0.43 -26.84 14.85
CA ASP A 547 -0.63 -27.70 15.34
C ASP A 547 -0.77 -27.68 16.87
N SER A 548 0.36 -27.63 17.57
CA SER A 548 0.44 -27.55 19.03
C SER A 548 0.18 -26.15 19.62
N VAL A 549 0.01 -25.10 18.80
CA VAL A 549 -0.37 -23.76 19.30
C VAL A 549 -1.71 -23.85 20.06
N PRO A 550 -1.81 -23.33 21.30
CA PRO A 550 -3.05 -23.35 22.07
C PRO A 550 -4.21 -22.67 21.32
N ALA A 551 -5.40 -23.25 21.39
CA ALA A 551 -6.55 -22.84 20.54
C ALA A 551 -6.86 -21.33 20.57
N GLY A 552 -6.78 -20.69 21.74
CA GLY A 552 -6.99 -19.24 21.91
C GLY A 552 -5.96 -18.34 21.21
N TRP A 553 -4.82 -18.89 20.78
CA TRP A 553 -3.77 -18.21 20.04
C TRP A 553 -3.70 -18.59 18.56
N LYS A 554 -4.39 -19.65 18.12
CA LYS A 554 -4.17 -20.27 16.80
C LYS A 554 -4.46 -19.31 15.63
N GLU A 555 -5.54 -18.52 15.69
CA GLU A 555 -5.81 -17.49 14.67
C GLU A 555 -4.80 -16.31 14.71
N THR A 556 -4.26 -15.99 15.90
CA THR A 556 -3.21 -14.97 16.06
C THR A 556 -1.87 -15.42 15.45
N MET A 557 -1.58 -16.72 15.48
CA MET A 557 -0.32 -17.33 15.04
C MET A 557 -0.31 -17.73 13.56
N LYS A 558 -1.48 -17.73 12.91
CA LYS A 558 -1.68 -18.05 11.49
C LYS A 558 -0.79 -17.26 10.51
N PRO A 559 -0.45 -15.97 10.74
CA PRO A 559 0.52 -15.26 9.90
C PRO A 559 1.95 -15.82 9.96
N CYS A 560 2.25 -16.70 10.93
CA CYS A 560 3.54 -17.35 11.12
C CYS A 560 3.48 -18.86 10.84
N GLU A 561 2.40 -19.39 10.25
CA GLU A 561 2.20 -20.83 10.00
C GLU A 561 3.35 -21.44 9.17
N GLU A 562 3.80 -20.75 8.13
CA GLU A 562 4.94 -21.13 7.28
C GLU A 562 6.27 -21.11 8.05
N GLN A 563 6.53 -20.06 8.82
CA GLN A 563 7.73 -19.97 9.66
C GLN A 563 7.77 -21.06 10.75
N LEU A 564 6.60 -21.45 11.27
CA LEU A 564 6.44 -22.58 12.19
C LEU A 564 6.62 -23.94 11.50
N LEU A 565 6.34 -24.06 10.21
CA LEU A 565 6.68 -25.26 9.42
C LEU A 565 8.20 -25.38 9.24
N THR A 566 8.90 -24.30 8.88
CA THR A 566 10.37 -24.29 8.78
C THR A 566 11.05 -24.61 10.12
N LEU A 567 10.54 -24.04 11.21
CA LEU A 567 10.99 -24.37 12.57
C LEU A 567 10.68 -25.84 12.93
N SER A 568 9.51 -26.36 12.53
CA SER A 568 9.10 -27.76 12.78
C SER A 568 10.06 -28.75 12.12
N GLN A 569 10.48 -28.47 10.88
CA GLN A 569 11.47 -29.24 10.13
C GLN A 569 12.85 -29.15 10.79
N THR A 570 13.31 -27.93 11.08
CA THR A 570 14.63 -27.67 11.68
C THR A 570 14.79 -28.39 13.02
N LEU A 571 13.79 -28.28 13.91
CA LEU A 571 13.82 -28.86 15.25
C LEU A 571 13.65 -30.38 15.28
N ASN A 572 13.15 -31.01 14.22
CA ASN A 572 13.12 -32.48 14.13
C ASN A 572 14.51 -33.11 13.95
N THR A 573 15.54 -32.33 13.59
CA THR A 573 16.90 -32.84 13.34
C THR A 573 17.85 -32.75 14.53
N LYS A 574 17.41 -32.17 15.67
CA LYS A 574 18.29 -31.82 16.80
C LYS A 574 17.63 -32.07 18.15
N THR A 575 18.43 -32.34 19.17
CA THR A 575 17.98 -32.35 20.57
C THR A 575 17.93 -30.91 21.10
N PHE A 576 16.77 -30.49 21.59
CA PHE A 576 16.55 -29.14 22.11
C PHE A 576 15.73 -29.14 23.40
N LEU A 577 15.70 -27.97 24.05
CA LEU A 577 14.96 -27.66 25.27
C LEU A 577 14.04 -26.44 25.02
N PRO A 578 12.87 -26.33 25.67
CA PRO A 578 12.21 -27.34 26.50
C PRO A 578 11.67 -28.52 25.66
N ALA A 579 10.99 -29.48 26.30
CA ALA A 579 10.32 -30.57 25.60
C ALA A 579 9.23 -30.05 24.64
N LYS A 580 8.86 -30.84 23.61
CA LYS A 580 7.95 -30.44 22.52
C LYS A 580 6.60 -29.91 23.01
N ASP A 581 6.02 -30.59 23.99
CA ASP A 581 4.76 -30.27 24.66
C ASP A 581 4.84 -29.01 25.54
N GLN A 582 6.05 -28.62 25.95
CA GLN A 582 6.31 -27.50 26.85
C GLN A 582 6.69 -26.19 26.13
N ILE A 583 6.85 -26.17 24.81
CA ILE A 583 7.21 -24.95 24.05
C ILE A 583 6.19 -23.83 24.29
N TRP A 584 4.91 -24.18 24.37
CA TRP A 584 3.80 -23.22 24.49
C TRP A 584 3.32 -22.99 25.93
N THR A 585 4.01 -23.52 26.96
CA THR A 585 3.60 -23.43 28.38
C THR A 585 3.21 -22.00 28.80
N ALA A 586 3.98 -20.98 28.37
CA ALA A 586 3.68 -19.57 28.66
C ALA A 586 2.32 -19.11 28.10
N LEU A 587 1.99 -19.51 26.85
CA LEU A 587 0.72 -19.13 26.20
C LEU A 587 -0.48 -19.93 26.73
N THR A 588 -0.23 -21.16 27.19
CA THR A 588 -1.22 -22.04 27.82
C THR A 588 -1.59 -21.55 29.24
N LEU A 589 -0.60 -21.20 30.06
CA LEU A 589 -0.81 -20.72 31.43
C LEU A 589 -1.30 -19.27 31.49
N THR A 590 -1.02 -18.47 30.46
CA THR A 590 -1.45 -17.06 30.40
C THR A 590 -2.20 -16.76 29.08
N PRO A 591 -3.49 -17.14 28.96
CA PRO A 591 -4.34 -16.77 27.83
C PRO A 591 -4.40 -15.26 27.60
N LEU A 592 -4.50 -14.83 26.34
CA LEU A 592 -4.40 -13.43 25.90
C LEU A 592 -5.19 -12.43 26.77
N GLN A 593 -6.43 -12.76 27.16
CA GLN A 593 -7.32 -11.89 27.92
C GLN A 593 -6.94 -11.77 29.41
N SER A 594 -6.13 -12.70 29.94
CA SER A 594 -5.66 -12.72 31.34
C SER A 594 -4.39 -11.89 31.57
N ILE A 595 -3.72 -11.44 30.50
CA ILE A 595 -2.40 -10.81 30.59
C ILE A 595 -2.48 -9.44 31.30
N LYS A 596 -1.88 -9.39 32.50
CA LYS A 596 -1.60 -8.16 33.26
C LYS A 596 -0.21 -7.62 32.93
N VAL A 597 0.79 -8.51 32.86
CA VAL A 597 2.22 -8.18 32.67
C VAL A 597 2.81 -9.13 31.62
N VAL A 598 3.74 -8.63 30.81
CA VAL A 598 4.60 -9.42 29.93
C VAL A 598 6.04 -9.18 30.37
N ILE A 599 6.78 -10.24 30.68
CA ILE A 599 8.22 -10.18 30.98
C ILE A 599 8.96 -10.95 29.90
N LEU A 600 9.87 -10.27 29.20
CA LEU A 600 10.63 -10.87 28.11
C LEU A 600 11.97 -11.44 28.59
N GLY A 601 12.13 -12.76 28.43
CA GLY A 601 13.42 -13.46 28.52
C GLY A 601 14.11 -13.53 27.16
N GLN A 602 15.37 -13.99 27.16
CA GLN A 602 16.14 -14.13 25.93
C GLN A 602 15.85 -15.47 25.23
N ASP A 603 16.31 -16.56 25.84
CA ASP A 603 16.17 -17.96 25.44
C ASP A 603 15.95 -18.85 26.68
N PRO A 604 15.47 -20.10 26.53
CA PRO A 604 15.32 -21.03 27.66
C PRO A 604 16.68 -21.38 28.27
N TYR A 605 16.70 -21.82 29.53
CA TYR A 605 17.96 -22.29 30.13
C TYR A 605 18.50 -23.52 29.37
N PRO A 606 19.74 -23.48 28.84
CA PRO A 606 20.28 -24.58 28.05
C PRO A 606 20.70 -25.79 28.90
N THR A 607 20.61 -25.72 30.22
CA THR A 607 20.84 -26.86 31.13
C THR A 607 19.66 -27.83 31.05
N PRO A 608 19.87 -29.12 30.71
CA PRO A 608 18.81 -30.13 30.74
C PRO A 608 18.13 -30.20 32.11
N GLY A 609 16.80 -30.34 32.12
CA GLY A 609 15.98 -30.32 33.34
C GLY A 609 15.61 -28.93 33.85
N ASN A 610 16.22 -27.84 33.37
CA ASN A 610 15.83 -26.49 33.79
C ASN A 610 14.68 -25.91 32.96
N ALA A 611 14.76 -25.92 31.62
CA ALA A 611 13.76 -25.26 30.78
C ALA A 611 12.43 -26.03 30.68
N HIS A 612 11.30 -25.35 30.93
CA HIS A 612 9.93 -25.89 30.79
C HIS A 612 8.92 -24.97 30.06
N GLY A 613 9.43 -23.99 29.31
CA GLY A 613 8.61 -23.08 28.48
C GLY A 613 8.27 -21.72 29.09
N LEU A 614 8.59 -21.49 30.36
CA LEU A 614 8.49 -20.16 30.98
C LEU A 614 9.85 -19.46 31.02
N ALA A 615 9.89 -18.17 30.66
CA ALA A 615 11.07 -17.34 30.80
C ALA A 615 11.54 -17.25 32.27
N PHE A 616 12.87 -17.27 32.46
CA PHE A 616 13.55 -17.20 33.76
C PHE A 616 13.23 -18.30 34.80
N SER A 617 12.33 -19.23 34.50
CA SER A 617 11.82 -20.28 35.40
C SER A 617 12.60 -21.59 35.27
N THR A 618 12.60 -22.42 36.33
CA THR A 618 13.05 -23.83 36.26
C THR A 618 12.03 -24.80 36.82
N LEU A 619 12.22 -26.11 36.59
CA LEU A 619 11.54 -27.15 37.35
C LEU A 619 11.96 -27.12 38.84
N GLU A 620 11.16 -27.75 39.71
CA GLU A 620 11.33 -27.73 41.16
C GLU A 620 12.44 -28.66 41.66
N ASP A 621 12.75 -29.72 40.90
CA ASP A 621 13.87 -30.65 41.09
C ASP A 621 15.21 -30.11 40.57
N GLY A 622 15.22 -28.89 40.02
CA GLY A 622 16.39 -28.20 39.49
C GLY A 622 17.48 -27.99 40.55
N ARG A 623 18.46 -28.90 40.58
CA ARG A 623 19.49 -29.03 41.64
C ARG A 623 20.29 -27.76 41.96
N VAL A 624 20.33 -26.76 41.07
CA VAL A 624 20.96 -25.45 41.31
C VAL A 624 20.18 -24.34 40.59
N LEU A 625 19.71 -23.33 41.34
CA LEU A 625 19.09 -22.14 40.75
C LEU A 625 20.05 -21.41 39.77
N PRO A 626 19.62 -21.08 38.53
CA PRO A 626 20.40 -20.32 37.57
C PRO A 626 20.82 -18.94 38.10
N ALA A 627 21.95 -18.43 37.62
CA ALA A 627 22.54 -17.19 38.14
C ALA A 627 21.66 -15.94 37.90
N SER A 628 20.91 -15.90 36.79
CA SER A 628 19.88 -14.88 36.53
C SER A 628 18.74 -14.95 37.55
N LEU A 629 18.22 -16.14 37.83
CA LEU A 629 17.11 -16.32 38.78
C LEU A 629 17.54 -15.99 40.22
N LYS A 630 18.77 -16.36 40.61
CA LYS A 630 19.39 -15.92 41.88
C LYS A 630 19.45 -14.39 42.00
N ASN A 631 19.69 -13.67 40.90
CA ASN A 631 19.69 -12.21 40.90
C ASN A 631 18.27 -11.62 40.93
N ILE A 632 17.30 -12.23 40.23
CA ILE A 632 15.88 -11.89 40.33
C ILE A 632 15.39 -12.02 41.77
N TYR A 633 15.71 -13.11 42.48
CA TYR A 633 15.32 -13.30 43.88
C TYR A 633 16.03 -12.35 44.85
N LYS A 634 17.30 -11.98 44.60
CA LYS A 634 17.99 -10.94 45.39
C LYS A 634 17.34 -9.57 45.24
N GLU A 635 16.98 -9.19 44.02
CA GLU A 635 16.28 -7.92 43.77
C GLU A 635 14.87 -7.94 44.37
N LEU A 636 14.15 -9.07 44.28
CA LEU A 636 12.82 -9.23 44.86
C LEU A 636 12.84 -9.09 46.40
N LEU A 637 13.84 -9.66 47.06
CA LEU A 637 14.08 -9.48 48.50
C LEU A 637 14.41 -8.01 48.84
N ALA A 638 15.23 -7.34 48.03
CA ALA A 638 15.63 -5.94 48.27
C ALA A 638 14.51 -4.92 47.97
N ASP A 639 13.62 -5.24 47.03
CA ASP A 639 12.52 -4.37 46.58
C ASP A 639 11.26 -4.50 47.45
N LEU A 640 10.87 -5.74 47.79
CA LEU A 640 9.61 -6.03 48.50
C LEU A 640 9.77 -6.78 49.83
N GLY A 641 10.99 -7.14 50.24
CA GLY A 641 11.22 -7.94 51.47
C GLY A 641 10.77 -9.40 51.38
N VAL A 642 10.41 -9.88 50.17
CA VAL A 642 9.92 -11.25 49.95
C VAL A 642 11.08 -12.25 50.06
N PRO A 643 10.98 -13.30 50.91
CA PRO A 643 12.03 -14.31 51.06
C PRO A 643 12.39 -15.03 49.76
N ILE A 644 13.67 -15.43 49.65
CA ILE A 644 14.18 -16.20 48.51
C ILE A 644 13.53 -17.59 48.52
N ALA A 645 12.88 -17.97 47.42
CA ALA A 645 12.24 -19.27 47.27
C ALA A 645 13.27 -20.41 47.12
N PRO A 646 12.96 -21.62 47.64
CA PRO A 646 13.88 -22.77 47.57
C PRO A 646 13.92 -23.44 46.18
N HIS A 647 12.93 -23.18 45.33
CA HIS A 647 12.81 -23.72 43.96
C HIS A 647 12.84 -22.61 42.92
N GLY A 648 13.03 -22.95 41.63
CA GLY A 648 13.03 -21.98 40.55
C GLY A 648 11.72 -21.87 39.75
N ASN A 649 10.67 -22.61 40.12
CA ASN A 649 9.40 -22.62 39.41
C ASN A 649 8.57 -21.34 39.61
N LEU A 650 8.38 -20.60 38.52
CA LEU A 650 7.61 -19.34 38.45
C LEU A 650 6.15 -19.55 37.98
N THR A 651 5.63 -20.77 37.90
CA THR A 651 4.24 -21.04 37.46
C THR A 651 3.19 -20.30 38.30
N LYS A 652 3.41 -20.12 39.61
CA LYS A 652 2.58 -19.26 40.49
C LYS A 652 2.45 -17.81 39.98
N TRP A 653 3.46 -17.27 39.28
CA TRP A 653 3.40 -15.93 38.67
C TRP A 653 2.62 -15.96 37.34
N ALA A 654 2.82 -16.99 36.51
CA ALA A 654 2.13 -17.13 35.23
C ALA A 654 0.60 -17.20 35.39
N CYS A 655 0.12 -17.97 36.37
CA CYS A 655 -1.30 -18.09 36.70
C CYS A 655 -1.95 -16.79 37.20
N GLN A 656 -1.17 -15.77 37.57
CA GLN A 656 -1.68 -14.45 37.99
C GLN A 656 -1.79 -13.44 36.84
N GLY A 657 -1.47 -13.84 35.61
CA GLY A 657 -1.49 -12.98 34.44
C GLY A 657 -0.11 -12.42 34.03
N ILE A 658 0.99 -13.05 34.47
CA ILE A 658 2.36 -12.69 34.04
C ILE A 658 2.80 -13.62 32.91
N LEU A 659 2.76 -13.13 31.67
CA LEU A 659 3.31 -13.86 30.54
C LEU A 659 4.86 -13.82 30.59
N LEU A 660 5.46 -14.94 30.97
CA LEU A 660 6.92 -15.16 31.00
C LEU A 660 7.39 -15.72 29.64
N LEU A 661 7.60 -14.85 28.66
CA LEU A 661 7.89 -15.22 27.26
C LEU A 661 9.37 -15.02 26.91
N ASN A 662 10.04 -16.01 26.32
CA ASN A 662 11.38 -15.82 25.77
C ASN A 662 11.29 -15.26 24.34
N THR A 663 12.27 -14.45 23.90
CA THR A 663 12.36 -13.98 22.50
C THR A 663 12.76 -15.08 21.51
N VAL A 664 13.34 -16.18 22.01
CA VAL A 664 13.59 -17.43 21.29
C VAL A 664 13.00 -18.56 22.14
N LEU A 665 12.15 -19.42 21.59
CA LEU A 665 11.37 -20.38 22.43
C LEU A 665 12.06 -21.73 22.66
N THR A 666 13.09 -22.08 21.89
CA THR A 666 13.89 -23.30 22.10
C THR A 666 15.39 -23.03 22.07
N VAL A 667 16.19 -23.95 22.59
CA VAL A 667 17.67 -23.88 22.62
C VAL A 667 18.28 -25.29 22.57
N GLU A 668 19.49 -25.46 22.06
CA GLU A 668 20.24 -26.72 22.14
C GLU A 668 20.80 -26.93 23.56
N ALA A 669 20.85 -28.18 24.00
CA ALA A 669 21.38 -28.52 25.32
C ALA A 669 22.85 -28.09 25.45
N GLY A 670 23.15 -27.24 26.44
CA GLY A 670 24.48 -26.70 26.72
C GLY A 670 24.90 -25.48 25.88
N ALA A 671 24.12 -25.07 24.86
CA ALA A 671 24.51 -24.02 23.92
C ALA A 671 23.53 -22.83 23.93
N PRO A 672 23.72 -21.82 24.82
CA PRO A 672 22.88 -20.62 24.84
C PRO A 672 22.82 -19.94 23.48
N GLN A 673 21.65 -19.40 23.12
CA GLN A 673 21.36 -18.69 21.88
C GLN A 673 21.53 -19.51 20.58
N SER A 674 21.70 -20.84 20.64
CA SER A 674 21.91 -21.69 19.45
C SER A 674 20.81 -21.60 18.38
N HIS A 675 19.59 -21.24 18.80
CA HIS A 675 18.41 -21.10 17.92
C HIS A 675 18.02 -19.64 17.65
N ALA A 676 18.84 -18.67 18.04
CA ALA A 676 18.66 -17.29 17.61
C ALA A 676 18.77 -17.20 16.07
N LYS A 677 17.96 -16.33 15.46
CA LYS A 677 17.85 -16.10 14.01
C LYS A 677 17.31 -17.30 13.21
N LEU A 678 16.78 -18.35 13.85
CA LEU A 678 16.06 -19.42 13.17
C LEU A 678 14.58 -19.08 12.87
N GLY A 679 14.13 -17.87 13.24
CA GLY A 679 12.77 -17.37 12.96
C GLY A 679 11.84 -17.31 14.18
N TRP A 680 12.29 -17.77 15.35
CA TRP A 680 11.54 -17.60 16.60
C TRP A 680 11.27 -16.13 16.96
N GLU A 681 12.16 -15.22 16.53
CA GLU A 681 12.00 -13.80 16.75
C GLU A 681 10.79 -13.22 16.00
N GLU A 682 10.45 -13.72 14.81
CA GLU A 682 9.24 -13.28 14.09
C GLU A 682 7.97 -13.82 14.76
N VAL A 683 8.00 -15.10 15.17
CA VAL A 683 6.89 -15.74 15.91
C VAL A 683 6.60 -15.00 17.21
N THR A 684 7.64 -14.63 17.97
CA THR A 684 7.47 -13.89 19.22
C THR A 684 7.13 -12.42 18.99
N ASP A 685 7.57 -11.80 17.90
CA ASP A 685 7.14 -10.44 17.51
C ASP A 685 5.65 -10.40 17.15
N GLN A 686 5.13 -11.44 16.48
CA GLN A 686 3.70 -11.57 16.22
C GLN A 686 2.89 -11.73 17.52
N ILE A 687 3.37 -12.52 18.49
CA ILE A 687 2.76 -12.63 19.83
C ILE A 687 2.75 -11.25 20.52
N ILE A 688 3.88 -10.54 20.53
CA ILE A 688 4.02 -9.23 21.18
C ILE A 688 3.11 -8.18 20.52
N ARG A 689 3.07 -8.12 19.17
CA ARG A 689 2.16 -7.24 18.41
C ARG A 689 0.69 -7.56 18.73
N ALA A 690 0.32 -8.84 18.79
CA ALA A 690 -1.03 -9.24 19.09
C ALA A 690 -1.48 -8.86 20.51
N ILE A 691 -0.61 -9.02 21.52
CA ILE A 691 -0.87 -8.55 22.89
C ILE A 691 -1.04 -7.02 22.87
N ALA A 692 -0.09 -6.29 22.29
CA ALA A 692 -0.12 -4.84 22.23
C ALA A 692 -1.36 -4.28 21.49
N ALA A 693 -1.87 -4.99 20.48
CA ALA A 693 -3.05 -4.57 19.72
C ALA A 693 -4.38 -4.95 20.38
N GLN A 694 -4.44 -6.11 21.07
CA GLN A 694 -5.71 -6.71 21.55
C GLN A 694 -5.95 -6.53 23.05
N THR A 695 -4.91 -6.36 23.87
CA THR A 695 -5.07 -6.13 25.31
C THR A 695 -5.07 -4.64 25.64
N LYS A 696 -5.46 -4.28 26.87
CA LYS A 696 -5.39 -2.91 27.40
C LYS A 696 -4.77 -2.90 28.79
N LYS A 697 -4.11 -1.78 29.12
CA LYS A 697 -3.49 -1.56 30.42
C LYS A 697 -2.50 -2.67 30.81
N THR A 698 -1.76 -3.20 29.84
CA THR A 698 -0.74 -4.25 30.05
C THR A 698 0.63 -3.63 30.27
N ILE A 699 1.40 -4.16 31.22
CA ILE A 699 2.76 -3.70 31.51
C ILE A 699 3.76 -4.62 30.79
N PHE A 700 4.67 -4.05 30.01
CA PHE A 700 5.76 -4.78 29.36
C PHE A 700 7.07 -4.52 30.09
N VAL A 701 7.76 -5.58 30.49
CA VAL A 701 8.99 -5.54 31.27
C VAL A 701 10.14 -6.02 30.40
N LEU A 702 11.04 -5.09 30.07
CA LEU A 702 12.09 -5.26 29.08
C LEU A 702 13.47 -5.26 29.76
N TRP A 703 13.88 -6.42 30.25
CA TRP A 703 15.17 -6.62 30.90
C TRP A 703 16.28 -6.85 29.88
N GLY A 704 17.18 -5.87 29.74
CA GLY A 704 18.31 -5.94 28.82
C GLY A 704 17.98 -5.64 27.35
N LYS A 705 19.04 -5.48 26.55
CA LYS A 705 18.96 -4.97 25.17
C LYS A 705 18.08 -5.82 24.24
N SER A 706 18.12 -7.15 24.37
CA SER A 706 17.31 -8.07 23.55
C SER A 706 15.81 -7.81 23.72
N ALA A 707 15.35 -7.59 24.94
CA ALA A 707 13.98 -7.21 25.23
C ALA A 707 13.68 -5.75 24.89
N GLN A 708 14.59 -4.81 25.19
CA GLN A 708 14.41 -3.37 24.92
C GLN A 708 14.22 -3.08 23.42
N VAL A 709 14.90 -3.81 22.52
CA VAL A 709 14.67 -3.70 21.07
C VAL A 709 13.22 -4.00 20.67
N LYS A 710 12.50 -4.86 21.43
CA LYS A 710 11.09 -5.18 21.18
C LYS A 710 10.14 -4.02 21.52
N LYS A 711 10.61 -2.96 22.23
CA LYS A 711 9.84 -1.73 22.50
C LYS A 711 9.32 -1.07 21.22
N LYS A 712 10.02 -1.21 20.08
CA LYS A 712 9.56 -0.69 18.78
C LYS A 712 8.18 -1.24 18.36
N LEU A 713 7.91 -2.52 18.67
CA LEU A 713 6.64 -3.20 18.40
C LEU A 713 5.48 -2.67 19.26
N LEU A 714 5.81 -2.10 20.43
CA LEU A 714 4.86 -1.59 21.40
C LEU A 714 4.56 -0.10 21.20
N SER A 715 5.51 0.64 20.65
CA SER A 715 5.56 2.12 20.59
C SER A 715 4.22 2.78 20.22
N MET A 716 3.56 2.28 19.18
CA MET A 716 2.29 2.83 18.68
C MET A 716 1.09 2.47 19.56
N TYR A 717 1.16 1.37 20.28
CA TYR A 717 0.10 0.85 21.14
C TYR A 717 0.15 1.38 22.57
N LEU A 718 1.30 1.91 23.02
CA LEU A 718 1.50 2.36 24.42
C LEU A 718 0.38 3.30 24.87
N ASP A 719 0.09 4.34 24.10
CA ASP A 719 -0.97 5.29 24.46
C ASP A 719 -2.36 4.82 24.01
N LEU A 720 -2.48 4.18 22.84
CA LEU A 720 -3.78 3.71 22.29
C LEU A 720 -4.50 2.75 23.23
N ASN A 721 -3.74 1.85 23.86
CA ASN A 721 -4.23 0.80 24.75
C ASN A 721 -3.77 0.98 26.20
N GLN A 722 -3.16 2.13 26.54
CA GLN A 722 -2.70 2.51 27.89
C GLN A 722 -1.68 1.51 28.48
N HIS A 723 -0.83 0.92 27.65
CA HIS A 723 0.26 0.08 28.11
C HIS A 723 1.36 0.90 28.77
N ARG A 724 2.15 0.25 29.63
CA ARG A 724 3.35 0.84 30.23
C ARG A 724 4.55 -0.04 29.95
N VAL A 725 5.73 0.57 29.87
CA VAL A 725 7.00 -0.14 29.64
C VAL A 725 7.94 0.12 30.80
N LEU A 726 8.48 -0.95 31.38
CA LEU A 726 9.53 -0.90 32.39
C LEU A 726 10.83 -1.43 31.77
N GLU A 727 11.91 -0.66 31.83
CA GLU A 727 13.21 -1.04 31.26
C GLU A 727 14.28 -1.05 32.35
N SER A 728 15.09 -2.11 32.40
CA SER A 728 16.30 -2.17 33.24
C SER A 728 17.35 -3.09 32.61
N ALA A 729 18.53 -3.22 33.22
CA ALA A 729 19.55 -4.14 32.71
C ALA A 729 19.10 -5.61 32.82
N HIS A 730 19.76 -6.53 32.11
CA HIS A 730 19.42 -7.95 32.22
C HIS A 730 19.87 -8.52 33.58
N PRO A 731 19.12 -9.45 34.22
CA PRO A 731 19.49 -10.08 35.49
C PRO A 731 20.72 -11.00 35.42
N SER A 732 21.39 -11.15 34.27
CA SER A 732 22.58 -12.00 34.14
C SER A 732 23.78 -11.42 34.91
N PRO A 733 24.73 -12.26 35.37
CA PRO A 733 25.91 -11.80 36.13
C PRO A 733 26.73 -10.69 35.45
N LEU A 734 26.75 -10.64 34.12
CA LEU A 734 27.50 -9.65 33.33
C LEU A 734 26.94 -8.21 33.42
N SER A 735 25.66 -8.07 33.79
CA SER A 735 24.94 -6.78 33.79
C SER A 735 24.12 -6.50 35.06
N ALA A 736 23.91 -7.48 35.94
CA ALA A 736 23.03 -7.30 37.09
C ALA A 736 23.45 -6.13 38.02
N SER A 737 24.75 -6.06 38.34
CA SER A 737 25.34 -4.95 39.13
C SER A 737 25.43 -3.62 38.38
N LYS A 738 25.16 -3.60 37.06
CA LYS A 738 25.25 -2.42 36.19
C LYS A 738 23.89 -1.77 35.90
N GLY A 739 22.83 -2.17 36.61
CA GLY A 739 21.50 -1.55 36.49
C GLY A 739 20.29 -2.50 36.52
N PHE A 740 20.42 -3.73 37.01
CA PHE A 740 19.26 -4.55 37.40
C PHE A 740 19.04 -4.48 38.91
N MET A 741 20.11 -4.60 39.69
CA MET A 741 20.07 -4.41 41.15
C MET A 741 19.70 -2.96 41.47
N GLY A 742 18.71 -2.77 42.34
CA GLY A 742 18.13 -1.47 42.67
C GLY A 742 17.18 -0.90 41.61
N SER A 743 16.81 -1.66 40.58
CA SER A 743 15.83 -1.21 39.56
C SER A 743 14.38 -1.28 40.05
N LYS A 744 14.11 -1.95 41.18
CA LYS A 744 12.82 -2.02 41.87
C LYS A 744 11.63 -2.35 40.95
N PRO A 745 11.72 -3.44 40.16
CA PRO A 745 10.73 -3.72 39.15
C PRO A 745 9.41 -4.21 39.76
N PHE A 746 9.43 -4.92 40.88
CA PHE A 746 8.26 -5.62 41.44
C PHE A 746 7.32 -4.64 42.16
N SER A 747 7.87 -3.73 42.97
CA SER A 747 7.11 -2.64 43.59
C SER A 747 6.55 -1.67 42.53
N THR A 748 7.34 -1.36 41.50
CA THR A 748 6.89 -0.52 40.38
C THR A 748 5.76 -1.16 39.58
N ILE A 749 5.86 -2.46 39.26
CA ILE A 749 4.80 -3.21 38.58
C ILE A 749 3.51 -3.22 39.42
N ASN A 750 3.58 -3.54 40.72
CA ASN A 750 2.40 -3.57 41.58
C ASN A 750 1.74 -2.19 41.71
N ARG A 751 2.53 -1.11 41.87
CA ARG A 751 2.02 0.26 41.87
C ARG A 751 1.31 0.59 40.55
N TRP A 752 1.92 0.28 39.41
CA TRP A 752 1.32 0.51 38.09
C TRP A 752 0.07 -0.33 37.83
N ILE A 753 0.01 -1.57 38.34
CA ILE A 753 -1.16 -2.43 38.27
C ILE A 753 -2.34 -1.80 39.03
N THR A 754 -2.11 -1.30 40.24
CA THR A 754 -3.13 -0.58 41.02
C THR A 754 -3.59 0.70 40.33
N GLU A 755 -2.68 1.52 39.81
CA GLU A 755 -3.00 2.72 39.00
C GLU A 755 -3.76 2.42 37.70
N LEU A 756 -3.81 1.14 37.28
CA LEU A 756 -4.50 0.67 36.08
C LEU A 756 -5.79 -0.10 36.40
N ASP A 757 -6.27 -0.04 37.64
CA ASP A 757 -7.48 -0.71 38.14
C ASP A 757 -7.43 -2.25 38.04
N LYS A 758 -6.25 -2.84 38.23
CA LYS A 758 -6.02 -4.29 38.22
C LYS A 758 -5.52 -4.78 39.59
N GLU A 759 -5.80 -6.04 39.93
CA GLU A 759 -5.32 -6.64 41.18
C GLU A 759 -3.79 -6.84 41.15
N PRO A 760 -3.05 -6.38 42.19
CA PRO A 760 -1.60 -6.59 42.36
C PRO A 760 -1.15 -8.04 42.28
N ILE A 761 0.12 -8.25 41.92
CA ILE A 761 0.74 -9.57 41.89
C ILE A 761 1.22 -9.96 43.28
N GLN A 762 0.89 -11.17 43.70
CA GLN A 762 1.49 -11.89 44.82
C GLN A 762 2.82 -12.50 44.35
N TRP A 763 3.93 -11.82 44.67
CA TRP A 763 5.26 -12.23 44.22
C TRP A 763 5.87 -13.39 45.03
N SER A 764 5.36 -13.68 46.23
CA SER A 764 5.89 -14.79 47.04
C SER A 764 5.62 -16.13 46.39
N LEU A 765 6.64 -16.99 46.38
CA LEU A 765 6.59 -18.35 45.85
C LEU A 765 6.61 -19.43 46.94
N SER A 766 6.79 -19.03 48.21
CA SER A 766 6.60 -19.86 49.40
C SER A 766 5.28 -20.64 49.38
#